data_AF-A3K151-F1
#
_entry.id   AF-A3K151-F1
#
_cell.length_a   1.000
_cell.length_b   1.000
_cell.length_c   1.000
_cell.angle_alpha   90.00
_cell.angle_beta   90.00
_cell.angle_gamma   90.00
#
_symmetry.space_group_name_H-M   'P 1'
#
loop_
_entity.id
_entity.type
_entity.pdbx_description
1 polymer ?
#
loop_
_entity_poly.entity_id
_entity_poly.type
_entity_poly.pdbx_seq_one_letter_code
_entity_poly.pdbx_strand_id
1 'polypeptide(L)'
;MNPQGVIPTSGSFTWSGPSTYNATATITDNEAGVQGYTLDDDSAGDETAFGTATTTSGTSTNVNMDAELVWTVTDSVTGQTFQVAQLEIEGGGADGYYTLSEQPMVAGRTYTVSAYDSNPNVAAGDIAFSFRDYTNGVIEGTSGDDSIDPAFLDIHGESPDDTTGIDADSIAAGAGNDTVVAGWGNDTVLGEDGADLIYGDYGSYTSDNIAGDLNWSQQGPSGTNLAGGFTQDTGNIDVTLGFTGTGNNNPTFEVDTSQSQYSQADEGFSGTSSLYLFGQGDGATSRTTMTFGRSAGASVEDEVVNVSFRINDIDWGANNHTDQITINAYDADGTPVAVTITAGSTDTVSGNTITAGTVAEATGDAGGSALIEIAGPVTTVEIIYGNLQSNTQGIWVTDVQFEAVPIAQGDDSLSGGTGNDTIYGEAGNDTLDGGADDDSLTGGEGTDSLLGGSGNDTLEGGAGADVLSGGSGLDFASYASSDAGVTVDLATNTFSGGDATGDTNGGGLDGIIGSAFDDSLTGYDAQGTDPEGIWTNVIYGGGGNDTIDGLGGDDSLYGEDGNDSVDGGYGNDHVSGGTGNDTLSGGAGVDTLDGGSEDDVLAGGEGADSIAGGAGNDLIHAAQGDTIDAGGGDDTITLVDLAEAGSAAIFIEGSTTGQSGGDTLNLNGVADRGTMQITSDVDGELTGTVRMYDGTLVSFSNIDQVICYTPGTRILTTAGYRAVETLRPGDLIVTRDDGPQPLRWIGESRRLARGKMAPVRLAPHTLPTDPSLRDPRPLLVSPQHRLLIEGFEAELLFGEDEVFAAATHLVGTQGVTRQEGQEVTYIHLALDRHQVIWAEGVASESFFIGPQALLGLAPDQRAGLMEVFPQLTAGTDWYGATARPCLKRHETAMLLKEMSQSLRQAA
;
A
#
# COMPACT_ATOMS: atom_id res chain seq x y z
N MET A 1 3.98 -56.64 -25.31
CA MET A 1 3.66 -57.76 -26.25
C MET A 1 2.63 -57.20 -27.21
N ASN A 2 2.72 -57.46 -28.53
CA ASN A 2 1.71 -56.98 -29.50
C ASN A 2 0.28 -57.27 -28.98
N PRO A 3 -0.61 -56.26 -28.92
CA PRO A 3 -1.93 -56.39 -28.33
C PRO A 3 -2.79 -57.34 -29.15
N GLN A 4 -3.31 -58.40 -28.50
CA GLN A 4 -4.24 -59.31 -29.16
C GLN A 4 -5.62 -58.67 -29.24
N GLY A 5 -5.82 -57.90 -30.31
CA GLY A 5 -7.05 -57.14 -30.53
C GLY A 5 -8.31 -57.98 -30.43
N VAL A 6 -9.32 -57.41 -29.78
CA VAL A 6 -10.70 -57.94 -29.77
C VAL A 6 -11.45 -57.51 -31.04
N ILE A 7 -10.93 -56.50 -31.74
CA ILE A 7 -11.41 -55.92 -33.00
C ILE A 7 -11.56 -57.00 -34.09
N PRO A 8 -12.76 -57.17 -34.68
CA PRO A 8 -12.95 -57.93 -35.90
C PRO A 8 -12.30 -57.26 -37.12
N THR A 9 -11.61 -58.03 -37.97
CA THR A 9 -10.86 -57.59 -39.17
C THR A 9 -11.73 -57.09 -40.36
N SER A 10 -12.82 -56.39 -40.06
CA SER A 10 -13.67 -55.56 -40.94
C SER A 10 -14.89 -55.12 -40.15
N GLY A 11 -15.19 -53.83 -40.08
CA GLY A 11 -16.38 -53.37 -39.38
C GLY A 11 -16.53 -51.86 -39.28
N SER A 12 -17.47 -51.45 -38.43
CA SER A 12 -17.65 -50.07 -38.02
C SER A 12 -17.93 -50.12 -36.52
N PHE A 13 -17.12 -49.42 -35.74
CA PHE A 13 -17.02 -49.58 -34.29
C PHE A 13 -17.21 -48.23 -33.61
N THR A 14 -18.09 -48.17 -32.62
CA THR A 14 -18.27 -46.97 -31.80
C THR A 14 -17.38 -47.06 -30.59
N TRP A 15 -16.32 -46.26 -30.58
CA TRP A 15 -15.50 -45.95 -29.42
C TRP A 15 -16.14 -44.78 -28.68
N SER A 16 -16.17 -44.86 -27.34
CA SER A 16 -16.65 -43.80 -26.45
C SER A 16 -15.49 -43.24 -25.66
N GLY A 17 -15.38 -41.92 -25.55
CA GLY A 17 -14.46 -41.25 -24.62
C GLY A 17 -15.07 -41.10 -23.23
N PRO A 18 -14.56 -40.15 -22.43
CA PRO A 18 -15.14 -39.79 -21.14
C PRO A 18 -16.59 -39.34 -21.25
N SER A 19 -17.36 -39.53 -20.18
CA SER A 19 -18.79 -39.15 -20.14
C SER A 19 -19.02 -37.65 -20.21
N THR A 20 -18.05 -36.84 -19.79
CA THR A 20 -18.03 -35.38 -19.82
C THR A 20 -18.12 -34.87 -21.27
N TYR A 21 -17.11 -35.17 -22.10
CA TYR A 21 -17.06 -34.75 -23.51
C TYR A 21 -18.15 -35.35 -24.42
N ASN A 22 -18.87 -36.37 -23.97
CA ASN A 22 -19.78 -37.19 -24.80
C ASN A 22 -19.13 -37.69 -26.11
N ALA A 23 -17.79 -37.79 -26.12
CA ALA A 23 -17.01 -38.05 -27.31
C ALA A 23 -17.31 -39.45 -27.85
N THR A 24 -17.71 -39.54 -29.12
CA THR A 24 -17.99 -40.82 -29.78
C THR A 24 -17.42 -40.84 -31.20
N ALA A 25 -16.42 -41.69 -31.42
CA ALA A 25 -15.90 -41.97 -32.75
C ALA A 25 -16.51 -43.27 -33.28
N THR A 26 -17.21 -43.17 -34.41
CA THR A 26 -17.59 -44.33 -35.22
C THR A 26 -16.54 -44.53 -36.30
N ILE A 27 -15.50 -45.29 -35.93
CA ILE A 27 -14.33 -45.58 -36.77
C ILE A 27 -14.72 -46.71 -37.75
N THR A 28 -14.28 -46.59 -39.01
CA THR A 28 -14.48 -47.62 -40.04
C THR A 28 -13.14 -47.96 -40.67
N ASP A 29 -12.42 -48.86 -40.02
CA ASP A 29 -11.29 -49.57 -40.64
C ASP A 29 -11.82 -50.47 -41.78
N ASN A 30 -11.31 -50.23 -42.99
CA ASN A 30 -11.65 -50.94 -44.22
C ASN A 30 -10.52 -51.86 -44.72
N GLU A 31 -9.36 -51.82 -44.07
CA GLU A 31 -8.14 -52.49 -44.46
C GLU A 31 -8.01 -53.84 -43.70
N ALA A 32 -6.83 -54.46 -43.78
CA ALA A 32 -6.50 -55.67 -43.05
C ALA A 32 -5.00 -55.63 -42.74
N GLY A 33 -4.68 -55.01 -41.60
CA GLY A 33 -3.37 -54.50 -41.22
C GLY A 33 -2.26 -55.54 -41.13
N VAL A 34 -1.06 -55.09 -40.77
CA VAL A 34 0.18 -55.82 -41.03
C VAL A 34 0.28 -57.06 -40.14
N GLN A 35 0.21 -58.24 -40.78
CA GLN A 35 0.10 -59.58 -40.16
C GLN A 35 -1.31 -60.00 -39.71
N GLY A 36 -2.34 -59.18 -39.97
CA GLY A 36 -3.75 -59.48 -39.69
C GLY A 36 -4.30 -58.84 -38.42
N TYR A 37 -3.75 -57.68 -38.06
CA TYR A 37 -4.26 -56.79 -37.01
C TYR A 37 -5.07 -55.65 -37.66
N THR A 38 -5.39 -54.60 -36.90
CA THR A 38 -6.28 -53.49 -37.27
C THR A 38 -5.92 -52.27 -36.44
N LEU A 39 -5.96 -51.07 -37.02
CA LEU A 39 -5.43 -49.83 -36.41
C LEU A 39 -3.95 -49.96 -35.99
N ASP A 40 -3.12 -50.49 -36.90
CA ASP A 40 -1.66 -50.60 -36.76
C ASP A 40 -0.92 -49.79 -37.84
N ASP A 41 -0.94 -48.45 -37.72
CA ASP A 41 -0.21 -47.54 -38.63
C ASP A 41 1.31 -47.69 -38.49
N ASP A 42 1.96 -48.49 -39.35
CA ASP A 42 3.35 -48.23 -39.66
C ASP A 42 3.42 -47.09 -40.69
N SER A 43 4.00 -45.95 -40.29
CA SER A 43 4.04 -44.69 -41.02
C SER A 43 4.89 -44.71 -42.32
N ALA A 44 5.10 -45.91 -42.87
CA ALA A 44 5.60 -46.19 -44.21
C ALA A 44 4.55 -46.84 -45.14
N GLY A 45 3.30 -47.02 -44.69
CA GLY A 45 2.16 -47.53 -45.45
C GLY A 45 1.27 -46.45 -46.09
N ASP A 46 0.50 -46.83 -47.11
CA ASP A 46 -0.62 -46.04 -47.67
C ASP A 46 -1.97 -46.54 -47.06
N GLU A 47 -2.12 -46.60 -45.72
CA GLU A 47 -3.37 -47.03 -45.05
C GLU A 47 -4.31 -45.83 -44.76
N THR A 48 -5.62 -46.08 -44.62
CA THR A 48 -6.63 -45.00 -44.53
C THR A 48 -7.82 -45.35 -43.62
N ALA A 49 -7.61 -45.23 -42.30
CA ALA A 49 -8.71 -45.29 -41.33
C ALA A 49 -9.58 -44.02 -41.43
N PHE A 50 -10.88 -44.19 -41.73
CA PHE A 50 -11.84 -43.09 -41.79
C PHE A 50 -12.97 -43.27 -40.77
N GLY A 51 -13.39 -42.20 -40.12
CA GLY A 51 -14.51 -42.26 -39.16
C GLY A 51 -15.46 -41.07 -39.19
N THR A 52 -16.43 -41.13 -38.28
CA THR A 52 -17.28 -39.98 -37.91
C THR A 52 -17.20 -39.80 -36.41
N ALA A 53 -16.65 -38.67 -35.97
CA ALA A 53 -16.51 -38.33 -34.56
C ALA A 53 -17.48 -37.21 -34.19
N THR A 54 -18.10 -37.35 -33.02
CA THR A 54 -18.96 -36.33 -32.41
C THR A 54 -18.41 -36.02 -31.03
N THR A 55 -18.26 -34.74 -30.73
CA THR A 55 -17.73 -34.17 -29.48
C THR A 55 -18.65 -33.04 -29.01
N THR A 56 -18.37 -32.44 -27.86
CA THR A 56 -18.95 -31.13 -27.48
C THR A 56 -18.59 -30.03 -28.49
N SER A 57 -17.36 -30.01 -29.00
CA SER A 57 -16.88 -29.04 -29.98
C SER A 57 -17.55 -29.14 -31.37
N GLY A 58 -18.03 -30.33 -31.77
CA GLY A 58 -18.79 -30.46 -33.02
C GLY A 58 -18.87 -31.87 -33.58
N THR A 59 -18.73 -31.99 -34.90
CA THR A 59 -18.79 -33.29 -35.60
C THR A 59 -17.89 -33.28 -36.83
N SER A 60 -16.91 -34.18 -36.85
CA SER A 60 -16.10 -34.49 -38.03
C SER A 60 -16.65 -35.74 -38.72
N THR A 61 -16.83 -35.71 -40.05
CA THR A 61 -17.51 -36.79 -40.80
C THR A 61 -16.71 -37.19 -42.02
N ASN A 62 -16.29 -38.45 -42.08
CA ASN A 62 -15.42 -39.02 -43.13
C ASN A 62 -14.07 -38.27 -43.21
N VAL A 63 -13.41 -38.15 -42.06
CA VAL A 63 -12.04 -37.63 -41.91
C VAL A 63 -11.10 -38.77 -41.51
N ASN A 64 -9.78 -38.59 -41.69
CA ASN A 64 -8.78 -39.54 -41.21
C ASN A 64 -8.86 -39.63 -39.67
N MET A 65 -8.53 -40.81 -39.13
CA MET A 65 -8.46 -41.05 -37.68
C MET A 65 -7.36 -42.04 -37.37
N ASP A 66 -6.27 -41.54 -36.79
CA ASP A 66 -5.00 -42.25 -36.69
C ASP A 66 -4.67 -42.51 -35.20
N ALA A 67 -4.07 -43.65 -34.87
CA ALA A 67 -4.03 -44.19 -33.51
C ALA A 67 -2.62 -44.12 -32.91
N GLU A 68 -2.31 -43.04 -32.18
CA GLU A 68 -0.98 -42.78 -31.62
C GLU A 68 -0.58 -43.78 -30.52
N LEU A 69 -1.51 -44.11 -29.62
CA LEU A 69 -1.27 -44.98 -28.46
C LEU A 69 -2.42 -45.99 -28.31
N VAL A 70 -2.11 -47.26 -28.05
CA VAL A 70 -3.13 -48.31 -27.86
C VAL A 70 -2.81 -49.20 -26.66
N TRP A 71 -3.68 -49.18 -25.65
CA TRP A 71 -3.63 -50.04 -24.47
C TRP A 71 -4.69 -51.14 -24.55
N THR A 72 -4.35 -52.35 -24.09
CA THR A 72 -5.30 -53.45 -23.88
C THR A 72 -5.46 -53.69 -22.39
N VAL A 73 -6.53 -53.15 -21.84
CA VAL A 73 -6.78 -53.11 -20.39
C VAL A 73 -7.74 -54.21 -19.95
N THR A 74 -7.62 -54.64 -18.70
CA THR A 74 -8.57 -55.56 -18.06
C THR A 74 -9.14 -54.94 -16.78
N ASP A 75 -10.45 -54.74 -16.75
CA ASP A 75 -11.24 -54.30 -15.59
C ASP A 75 -11.09 -55.31 -14.44
N SER A 76 -10.55 -54.88 -13.29
CA SER A 76 -10.27 -55.77 -12.15
C SER A 76 -11.55 -56.30 -11.47
N VAL A 77 -12.69 -55.64 -11.66
CA VAL A 77 -13.99 -55.95 -11.05
C VAL A 77 -14.81 -56.88 -11.94
N THR A 78 -14.84 -56.63 -13.26
CA THR A 78 -15.64 -57.44 -14.20
C THR A 78 -14.83 -58.54 -14.89
N GLY A 79 -13.50 -58.43 -14.94
CA GLY A 79 -12.62 -59.36 -15.65
C GLY A 79 -12.79 -59.30 -17.18
N GLN A 80 -13.33 -58.21 -17.70
CA GLN A 80 -13.44 -57.97 -19.14
C GLN A 80 -12.18 -57.26 -19.65
N THR A 81 -11.68 -57.71 -20.79
CA THR A 81 -10.54 -57.13 -21.50
C THR A 81 -11.05 -56.40 -22.74
N PHE A 82 -10.59 -55.16 -22.94
CA PHE A 82 -10.96 -54.28 -24.04
C PHE A 82 -9.82 -53.29 -24.33
N GLN A 83 -9.91 -52.55 -25.44
CA GLN A 83 -8.90 -51.58 -25.83
C GLN A 83 -9.30 -50.13 -25.51
N VAL A 84 -8.29 -49.34 -25.14
CA VAL A 84 -8.31 -47.88 -25.02
C VAL A 84 -7.26 -47.35 -25.98
N ALA A 85 -7.55 -46.26 -26.68
CA ALA A 85 -6.63 -45.67 -27.65
C ALA A 85 -6.71 -44.15 -27.65
N GLN A 86 -5.55 -43.49 -27.78
CA GLN A 86 -5.48 -42.08 -28.14
C GLN A 86 -5.53 -41.97 -29.66
N LEU A 87 -6.45 -41.17 -30.17
CA LEU A 87 -6.75 -41.04 -31.60
C LEU A 87 -6.59 -39.59 -32.03
N GLU A 88 -5.76 -39.32 -33.04
CA GLU A 88 -5.80 -38.07 -33.80
C GLU A 88 -7.01 -38.09 -34.73
N ILE A 89 -7.62 -36.92 -34.96
CA ILE A 89 -8.73 -36.75 -35.89
C ILE A 89 -8.39 -35.57 -36.81
N GLU A 90 -7.94 -35.85 -38.03
CA GLU A 90 -7.49 -34.80 -38.97
C GLU A 90 -8.68 -34.00 -39.54
N GLY A 91 -9.05 -32.91 -38.86
CA GLY A 91 -9.92 -31.86 -39.37
C GLY A 91 -11.41 -32.01 -39.08
N GLY A 92 -12.13 -30.91 -39.28
CA GLY A 92 -13.59 -30.83 -39.20
C GLY A 92 -14.07 -29.99 -38.02
N GLY A 93 -15.05 -30.50 -37.27
CA GLY A 93 -15.57 -29.86 -36.06
C GLY A 93 -15.20 -30.58 -34.76
N ALA A 94 -14.53 -31.73 -34.87
CA ALA A 94 -13.97 -32.54 -33.79
C ALA A 94 -12.51 -32.87 -34.16
N ASP A 95 -11.77 -31.83 -34.54
CA ASP A 95 -10.35 -31.84 -34.90
C ASP A 95 -9.49 -32.03 -33.63
N GLY A 96 -8.35 -32.73 -33.71
CA GLY A 96 -7.42 -32.94 -32.59
C GLY A 96 -7.41 -34.35 -31.97
N TYR A 97 -6.73 -34.50 -30.83
CA TYR A 97 -6.48 -35.78 -30.14
C TYR A 97 -7.54 -36.12 -29.08
N TYR A 98 -7.95 -37.38 -28.99
CA TYR A 98 -8.93 -37.85 -27.99
C TYR A 98 -8.62 -39.28 -27.50
N THR A 99 -8.56 -39.49 -26.19
CA THR A 99 -8.51 -40.84 -25.61
C THR A 99 -9.92 -41.46 -25.57
N LEU A 100 -10.13 -42.52 -26.34
CA LEU A 100 -11.41 -43.23 -26.44
C LEU A 100 -11.24 -44.72 -26.09
N SER A 101 -12.34 -45.38 -25.71
CA SER A 101 -12.37 -46.80 -25.33
C SER A 101 -13.45 -47.59 -26.08
N GLU A 102 -13.18 -48.87 -26.35
CA GLU A 102 -14.17 -49.85 -26.84
C GLU A 102 -15.33 -50.06 -25.86
N GLN A 103 -15.13 -49.83 -24.57
CA GLN A 103 -16.13 -49.93 -23.50
C GLN A 103 -16.03 -48.71 -22.57
N PRO A 104 -17.14 -48.02 -22.23
CA PRO A 104 -17.11 -46.93 -21.27
C PRO A 104 -16.41 -47.35 -19.97
N MET A 105 -15.30 -46.67 -19.65
CA MET A 105 -14.58 -46.91 -18.41
C MET A 105 -15.40 -46.36 -17.23
N VAL A 106 -15.08 -46.81 -16.02
CA VAL A 106 -15.86 -46.53 -14.82
C VAL A 106 -14.91 -46.09 -13.72
N ALA A 107 -15.09 -44.84 -13.26
CA ALA A 107 -14.30 -44.24 -12.19
C ALA A 107 -14.25 -45.11 -10.93
N GLY A 108 -13.16 -44.98 -10.17
CA GLY A 108 -12.88 -45.80 -8.99
C GLY A 108 -12.65 -47.29 -9.26
N ARG A 109 -12.48 -47.73 -10.51
CA ARG A 109 -12.01 -49.09 -10.85
C ARG A 109 -10.54 -49.09 -11.23
N THR A 110 -9.83 -50.11 -10.75
CA THR A 110 -8.49 -50.42 -11.24
C THR A 110 -8.57 -51.19 -12.56
N TYR A 111 -7.86 -50.68 -13.56
CA TYR A 111 -7.64 -51.34 -14.83
C TYR A 111 -6.20 -51.87 -14.87
N THR A 112 -6.01 -53.09 -15.34
CA THR A 112 -4.68 -53.70 -15.44
C THR A 112 -4.27 -53.79 -16.90
N VAL A 113 -3.17 -53.13 -17.27
CA VAL A 113 -2.59 -53.22 -18.61
C VAL A 113 -2.13 -54.64 -18.87
N SER A 114 -2.68 -55.27 -19.91
CA SER A 114 -2.38 -56.64 -20.31
C SER A 114 -1.56 -56.73 -21.60
N ALA A 115 -1.64 -55.68 -22.42
CA ALA A 115 -0.73 -55.34 -23.50
C ALA A 115 -0.78 -53.82 -23.75
N TYR A 116 0.26 -53.31 -24.40
CA TYR A 116 0.43 -51.92 -24.83
C TYR A 116 1.18 -51.96 -26.16
N ASP A 117 0.81 -51.09 -27.08
CA ASP A 117 1.62 -50.75 -28.25
C ASP A 117 1.80 -49.23 -28.32
N SER A 118 3.06 -48.83 -28.42
CA SER A 118 3.56 -47.44 -28.49
C SER A 118 4.23 -47.15 -29.82
N ASN A 119 4.12 -48.06 -30.79
CA ASN A 119 4.91 -47.99 -32.01
C ASN A 119 4.08 -48.10 -33.31
N PRO A 120 3.25 -47.08 -33.60
CA PRO A 120 3.32 -46.45 -34.90
C PRO A 120 4.64 -45.66 -35.03
N ASN A 121 4.89 -44.67 -34.14
CA ASN A 121 5.94 -43.66 -34.29
C ASN A 121 6.98 -43.57 -33.13
N VAL A 122 7.76 -44.66 -32.96
CA VAL A 122 9.13 -44.69 -32.40
C VAL A 122 9.35 -44.80 -30.86
N ALA A 123 9.65 -46.04 -30.44
CA ALA A 123 10.67 -46.42 -29.45
C ALA A 123 10.50 -46.16 -27.91
N ALA A 124 9.65 -46.98 -27.31
CA ALA A 124 10.00 -47.84 -26.15
C ALA A 124 10.25 -47.22 -24.75
N GLY A 125 9.15 -46.90 -24.06
CA GLY A 125 8.99 -47.02 -22.60
C GLY A 125 7.74 -47.86 -22.28
N ASP A 126 7.68 -48.54 -21.12
CA ASP A 126 6.50 -49.34 -20.72
C ASP A 126 5.63 -48.49 -19.75
N ILE A 127 4.89 -47.54 -20.32
CA ILE A 127 4.06 -46.59 -19.56
C ILE A 127 2.85 -47.31 -18.96
N ALA A 128 2.61 -47.13 -17.66
CA ALA A 128 1.55 -47.80 -16.93
C ALA A 128 0.22 -47.03 -17.01
N PHE A 129 -0.59 -47.33 -18.03
CA PHE A 129 -1.94 -46.76 -18.16
C PHE A 129 -2.82 -47.09 -16.94
N SER A 130 -3.44 -46.05 -16.39
CA SER A 130 -4.26 -46.00 -15.19
C SER A 130 -5.73 -45.68 -15.53
N PHE A 131 -6.48 -45.02 -14.64
CA PHE A 131 -7.74 -44.37 -15.02
C PHE A 131 -7.53 -42.90 -15.44
N ARG A 132 -6.52 -42.21 -14.89
CA ARG A 132 -6.17 -40.81 -15.17
C ARG A 132 -5.75 -40.58 -16.62
N ASP A 133 -5.12 -41.56 -17.27
CA ASP A 133 -4.83 -41.55 -18.72
C ASP A 133 -6.11 -41.51 -19.60
N TYR A 134 -7.30 -41.62 -18.99
CA TYR A 134 -8.62 -41.55 -19.62
C TYR A 134 -9.45 -40.34 -19.12
N THR A 135 -8.86 -39.37 -18.43
CA THR A 135 -9.58 -38.19 -17.92
C THR A 135 -9.24 -36.94 -18.75
N ASN A 136 -9.71 -35.78 -18.29
CA ASN A 136 -9.51 -34.48 -18.92
C ASN A 136 -8.29 -33.71 -18.41
N GLY A 137 -7.73 -34.08 -17.25
CA GLY A 137 -6.77 -33.21 -16.55
C GLY A 137 -7.42 -31.93 -16.06
N VAL A 138 -8.67 -32.02 -15.58
CA VAL A 138 -9.39 -30.92 -14.93
C VAL A 138 -9.99 -31.46 -13.65
N ILE A 139 -9.70 -30.81 -12.53
CA ILE A 139 -10.25 -31.12 -11.21
C ILE A 139 -11.68 -30.55 -11.16
N GLU A 140 -12.67 -31.44 -11.26
CA GLU A 140 -14.09 -31.09 -11.25
C GLU A 140 -14.66 -31.10 -9.83
N GLY A 141 -15.08 -29.93 -9.32
CA GLY A 141 -15.91 -29.79 -8.12
C GLY A 141 -17.36 -30.27 -8.35
N THR A 142 -18.31 -29.83 -7.54
CA THR A 142 -19.69 -30.40 -7.57
C THR A 142 -20.80 -29.39 -7.93
N SER A 143 -21.73 -29.16 -7.02
CA SER A 143 -22.82 -28.19 -7.16
C SER A 143 -23.32 -27.76 -5.77
N GLY A 144 -22.36 -27.49 -4.87
CA GLY A 144 -22.58 -26.80 -3.61
C GLY A 144 -21.42 -27.01 -2.62
N ASP A 145 -20.86 -25.90 -2.15
CA ASP A 145 -19.90 -25.73 -1.06
C ASP A 145 -18.78 -26.81 -1.00
N ASP A 146 -17.86 -26.78 -1.97
CA ASP A 146 -16.67 -27.64 -2.05
C ASP A 146 -15.39 -26.99 -1.46
N SER A 147 -14.38 -27.82 -1.21
CA SER A 147 -13.09 -27.44 -0.62
C SER A 147 -11.98 -28.17 -1.39
N ILE A 148 -11.45 -27.51 -2.40
CA ILE A 148 -10.46 -28.04 -3.34
C ILE A 148 -9.07 -27.65 -2.82
N ASP A 149 -8.41 -28.60 -2.16
CA ASP A 149 -7.03 -28.53 -1.70
C ASP A 149 -6.26 -29.78 -2.17
N PRO A 150 -4.93 -29.89 -2.00
CA PRO A 150 -4.16 -31.11 -2.31
C PRO A 150 -4.54 -32.40 -1.55
N ALA A 151 -5.65 -32.41 -0.80
CA ALA A 151 -6.27 -33.60 -0.21
C ALA A 151 -7.73 -33.84 -0.68
N PHE A 152 -8.27 -32.95 -1.53
CA PHE A 152 -9.45 -33.18 -2.36
C PHE A 152 -9.21 -34.37 -3.30
N LEU A 153 -10.28 -35.00 -3.77
CA LEU A 153 -10.24 -35.96 -4.87
C LEU A 153 -11.56 -35.87 -5.61
N ASP A 154 -11.50 -35.55 -6.90
CA ASP A 154 -12.66 -35.38 -7.77
C ASP A 154 -13.39 -36.73 -8.03
N ILE A 155 -14.40 -36.71 -8.91
CA ILE A 155 -15.13 -37.93 -9.29
C ILE A 155 -14.31 -38.91 -10.14
N HIS A 156 -13.21 -38.48 -10.75
CA HIS A 156 -12.33 -39.27 -11.60
C HIS A 156 -11.14 -39.88 -10.84
N GLY A 157 -10.52 -39.10 -9.94
CA GLY A 157 -9.39 -39.47 -9.10
C GLY A 157 -8.26 -38.43 -9.04
N GLU A 158 -8.51 -37.19 -9.44
CA GLU A 158 -7.55 -36.09 -9.53
C GLU A 158 -7.64 -35.13 -8.33
N SER A 159 -6.53 -34.48 -8.00
CA SER A 159 -6.42 -33.42 -6.99
C SER A 159 -5.43 -32.35 -7.49
N PRO A 160 -5.42 -31.15 -6.87
CA PRO A 160 -4.24 -30.29 -6.86
C PRO A 160 -2.96 -31.07 -6.53
N ASP A 161 -1.82 -30.66 -7.09
CA ASP A 161 -0.46 -31.13 -6.73
C ASP A 161 -0.23 -32.65 -6.89
N ASP A 162 -1.00 -33.38 -7.73
CA ASP A 162 -1.13 -34.84 -7.60
C ASP A 162 0.06 -35.73 -8.07
N THR A 163 1.25 -35.12 -8.15
CA THR A 163 2.60 -35.70 -8.09
C THR A 163 3.14 -36.40 -9.36
N THR A 164 2.91 -35.85 -10.56
CA THR A 164 3.79 -36.12 -11.72
C THR A 164 4.07 -34.93 -12.66
N GLY A 165 4.63 -33.84 -12.12
CA GLY A 165 5.59 -32.99 -12.84
C GLY A 165 5.03 -31.79 -13.60
N ILE A 166 5.70 -30.65 -13.40
CA ILE A 166 5.33 -29.29 -13.86
C ILE A 166 3.92 -28.86 -13.44
N ASP A 167 3.54 -29.36 -12.25
CA ASP A 167 2.66 -28.95 -11.14
C ASP A 167 1.43 -28.02 -11.41
N ALA A 168 1.41 -27.24 -12.49
CA ALA A 168 0.27 -26.48 -13.02
C ALA A 168 -0.97 -27.34 -13.31
N ASP A 169 -2.05 -27.04 -12.60
CA ASP A 169 -3.34 -27.71 -12.60
C ASP A 169 -4.46 -26.88 -13.28
N SER A 170 -5.57 -27.55 -13.58
CA SER A 170 -6.77 -26.90 -14.11
C SER A 170 -7.98 -27.28 -13.27
N ILE A 171 -8.68 -26.28 -12.72
CA ILE A 171 -9.73 -26.46 -11.72
C ILE A 171 -11.02 -25.80 -12.19
N ALA A 172 -12.14 -26.51 -12.06
CA ALA A 172 -13.48 -25.96 -12.20
C ALA A 172 -14.28 -26.32 -10.94
N ALA A 173 -14.49 -25.35 -10.05
CA ALA A 173 -15.15 -25.58 -8.76
C ALA A 173 -16.65 -25.85 -8.95
N GLY A 174 -17.32 -24.98 -9.70
CA GLY A 174 -18.68 -25.15 -10.18
C GLY A 174 -19.70 -24.27 -9.46
N ALA A 175 -20.84 -24.83 -9.09
CA ALA A 175 -21.92 -24.05 -8.50
C ALA A 175 -21.93 -24.18 -6.98
N GLY A 176 -21.31 -23.25 -6.25
CA GLY A 176 -21.16 -23.39 -4.81
C GLY A 176 -20.80 -22.11 -4.05
N ASN A 177 -20.08 -22.28 -2.96
CA ASN A 177 -19.48 -21.21 -2.17
C ASN A 177 -18.15 -21.84 -1.76
N ASP A 178 -17.27 -21.93 -2.74
CA ASP A 178 -16.21 -22.92 -2.78
C ASP A 178 -14.90 -22.30 -2.28
N THR A 179 -13.95 -23.15 -1.94
CA THR A 179 -12.61 -22.70 -1.55
C THR A 179 -11.59 -23.50 -2.33
N VAL A 180 -10.82 -22.82 -3.16
CA VAL A 180 -9.79 -23.39 -4.04
C VAL A 180 -8.42 -22.93 -3.56
N VAL A 181 -7.49 -23.88 -3.46
CA VAL A 181 -6.04 -23.65 -3.36
C VAL A 181 -5.46 -24.43 -4.53
N ALA A 182 -4.93 -23.74 -5.53
CA ALA A 182 -4.67 -24.33 -6.83
C ALA A 182 -3.40 -25.20 -6.83
N GLY A 183 -2.31 -24.73 -6.21
CA GLY A 183 -1.17 -25.58 -5.86
C GLY A 183 0.19 -24.90 -5.97
N TRP A 184 0.89 -25.18 -7.08
CA TRP A 184 2.24 -24.73 -7.38
C TRP A 184 2.46 -24.56 -8.89
N GLY A 185 2.76 -23.33 -9.31
CA GLY A 185 3.01 -22.99 -10.72
C GLY A 185 1.74 -22.60 -11.48
N ASN A 186 1.86 -22.40 -12.80
CA ASN A 186 0.89 -21.69 -13.65
C ASN A 186 -0.53 -22.31 -13.71
N ASP A 187 -1.36 -22.03 -12.71
CA ASP A 187 -2.66 -22.66 -12.53
C ASP A 187 -3.78 -21.98 -13.34
N THR A 188 -4.88 -22.71 -13.57
CA THR A 188 -6.08 -22.16 -14.21
C THR A 188 -7.33 -22.55 -13.44
N VAL A 189 -7.91 -21.59 -12.70
CA VAL A 189 -9.08 -21.79 -11.84
C VAL A 189 -10.30 -21.07 -12.39
N LEU A 190 -11.43 -21.77 -12.40
CA LEU A 190 -12.77 -21.22 -12.62
C LEU A 190 -13.63 -21.53 -11.38
N GLY A 191 -14.14 -20.50 -10.69
CA GLY A 191 -15.17 -20.64 -9.66
C GLY A 191 -16.50 -21.12 -10.27
N GLU A 192 -17.04 -20.33 -11.20
CA GLU A 192 -18.34 -20.43 -11.89
C GLU A 192 -19.52 -19.71 -11.19
N ASP A 193 -20.28 -20.37 -10.30
CA ASP A 193 -21.69 -20.03 -10.02
C ASP A 193 -21.97 -19.89 -8.50
N GLY A 194 -21.22 -19.02 -7.82
CA GLY A 194 -21.47 -18.57 -6.44
C GLY A 194 -20.34 -17.70 -5.85
N ALA A 195 -20.27 -17.54 -4.52
CA ALA A 195 -19.31 -16.60 -3.89
C ALA A 195 -18.10 -17.33 -3.29
N ASP A 196 -16.97 -17.26 -3.98
CA ASP A 196 -15.85 -18.20 -3.85
C ASP A 196 -14.58 -17.56 -3.25
N LEU A 197 -13.69 -18.42 -2.75
CA LEU A 197 -12.39 -18.05 -2.20
C LEU A 197 -11.29 -18.80 -2.95
N ILE A 198 -10.54 -18.09 -3.79
CA ILE A 198 -9.53 -18.66 -4.69
C ILE A 198 -8.13 -18.18 -4.27
N TYR A 199 -7.23 -19.13 -4.08
CA TYR A 199 -5.78 -18.93 -4.04
C TYR A 199 -5.15 -19.64 -5.24
N GLY A 200 -4.19 -18.98 -5.89
CA GLY A 200 -3.26 -19.61 -6.84
C GLY A 200 -2.30 -20.56 -6.13
N ASP A 201 -1.06 -20.12 -5.92
CA ASP A 201 -0.01 -20.87 -5.23
C ASP A 201 -0.30 -21.15 -3.71
N TYR A 202 0.61 -21.89 -3.05
CA TYR A 202 0.57 -22.22 -1.61
C TYR A 202 1.66 -21.56 -0.73
N GLY A 203 1.33 -20.44 -0.08
CA GLY A 203 1.83 -20.09 1.27
C GLY A 203 2.69 -18.84 1.44
N SER A 204 4.03 -18.98 1.46
CA SER A 204 4.93 -17.88 1.85
C SER A 204 6.33 -18.09 1.26
N TYR A 205 6.62 -17.31 0.22
CA TYR A 205 7.77 -17.50 -0.66
C TYR A 205 9.06 -16.86 -0.14
N THR A 206 10.18 -17.31 -0.69
CA THR A 206 11.48 -16.64 -0.54
C THR A 206 12.22 -16.70 -1.86
N SER A 207 12.48 -15.56 -2.49
CA SER A 207 13.15 -15.44 -3.80
C SER A 207 14.68 -15.67 -3.76
N ASP A 208 15.27 -15.91 -2.59
CA ASP A 208 16.67 -16.31 -2.40
C ASP A 208 16.80 -17.84 -2.21
N ASN A 209 17.81 -18.48 -2.82
CA ASN A 209 18.09 -19.90 -2.60
C ASN A 209 18.36 -20.21 -1.11
N ILE A 210 17.81 -21.31 -0.60
CA ILE A 210 17.86 -21.62 0.84
C ILE A 210 18.99 -22.61 1.15
N ALA A 211 20.03 -22.15 1.85
CA ALA A 211 21.21 -22.95 2.16
C ALA A 211 20.92 -24.14 3.11
N GLY A 212 21.42 -25.34 2.77
CA GLY A 212 21.30 -26.58 3.54
C GLY A 212 22.62 -27.36 3.70
N ASP A 213 22.70 -28.25 4.70
CA ASP A 213 23.86 -29.11 4.93
C ASP A 213 23.53 -30.58 5.26
N LEU A 214 24.10 -31.51 4.50
CA LEU A 214 24.19 -32.92 4.86
C LEU A 214 25.31 -33.08 5.89
N ASN A 215 24.95 -33.46 7.12
CA ASN A 215 25.87 -33.43 8.25
C ASN A 215 26.17 -34.82 8.82
N TRP A 216 27.36 -35.36 8.57
CA TRP A 216 27.72 -36.72 8.97
C TRP A 216 27.73 -36.91 10.49
N SER A 217 28.08 -35.88 11.26
CA SER A 217 28.13 -35.95 12.71
C SER A 217 26.76 -36.13 13.37
N GLN A 218 25.68 -35.75 12.69
CA GLN A 218 24.30 -36.00 13.15
C GLN A 218 23.91 -37.47 13.02
N GLN A 219 24.49 -38.19 12.04
CA GLN A 219 24.20 -39.62 11.79
C GLN A 219 24.78 -40.56 12.86
N GLY A 220 25.77 -40.09 13.64
CA GLY A 220 26.23 -40.81 14.84
C GLY A 220 27.66 -40.48 15.28
N PRO A 221 28.14 -41.12 16.36
CA PRO A 221 29.55 -41.04 16.76
C PRO A 221 30.49 -41.72 15.74
N SER A 222 31.78 -41.34 15.76
CA SER A 222 32.84 -41.99 14.97
C SER A 222 32.78 -43.53 15.08
N GLY A 223 32.81 -44.22 13.93
CA GLY A 223 32.61 -45.67 13.80
C GLY A 223 31.15 -46.11 13.65
N THR A 224 30.21 -45.20 13.36
CA THR A 224 28.81 -45.54 13.05
C THR A 224 28.70 -46.03 11.62
N ASN A 225 28.31 -47.29 11.43
CA ASN A 225 28.21 -47.96 10.13
C ASN A 225 26.97 -47.49 9.35
N LEU A 226 27.20 -46.89 8.18
CA LEU A 226 26.20 -46.31 7.28
C LEU A 226 25.80 -47.23 6.11
N ALA A 227 26.36 -48.45 6.01
CA ALA A 227 26.20 -49.34 4.85
C ALA A 227 24.77 -49.84 4.54
N GLY A 228 23.77 -49.46 5.34
CA GLY A 228 22.34 -49.68 5.04
C GLY A 228 21.67 -48.54 4.26
N GLY A 229 22.36 -47.40 4.10
CA GLY A 229 21.77 -46.13 3.67
C GLY A 229 21.03 -45.41 4.79
N PHE A 230 20.69 -44.14 4.54
CA PHE A 230 19.84 -43.30 5.40
C PHE A 230 19.27 -42.14 4.56
N THR A 231 18.31 -41.40 5.11
CA THR A 231 17.87 -40.10 4.60
C THR A 231 18.03 -39.07 5.71
N GLN A 232 18.49 -37.88 5.38
CA GLN A 232 18.57 -36.74 6.29
C GLN A 232 17.69 -35.61 5.76
N ASP A 233 16.55 -35.42 6.41
CA ASP A 233 15.79 -34.16 6.46
C ASP A 233 16.73 -33.03 6.92
N THR A 234 16.88 -31.99 6.10
CA THR A 234 17.63 -30.76 6.42
C THR A 234 16.72 -29.54 6.63
N GLY A 235 15.41 -29.75 6.80
CA GLY A 235 14.36 -28.73 6.86
C GLY A 235 13.60 -28.59 5.54
N ASN A 236 14.34 -28.46 4.43
CA ASN A 236 13.75 -28.21 3.10
C ASN A 236 14.04 -29.34 2.09
N ILE A 237 15.14 -30.09 2.25
CA ILE A 237 15.58 -31.13 1.31
C ILE A 237 15.90 -32.43 2.09
N ASP A 238 15.40 -33.55 1.59
CA ASP A 238 15.58 -34.89 2.15
C ASP A 238 16.77 -35.60 1.47
N VAL A 239 17.98 -35.36 1.98
CA VAL A 239 19.21 -35.91 1.38
C VAL A 239 19.33 -37.41 1.64
N THR A 240 19.06 -38.21 0.62
CA THR A 240 19.04 -39.68 0.66
C THR A 240 20.37 -40.29 0.21
N LEU A 241 20.94 -41.15 1.06
CA LEU A 241 22.27 -41.75 0.89
C LEU A 241 22.20 -43.25 0.62
N GLY A 242 22.63 -43.65 -0.57
CA GLY A 242 22.81 -45.04 -1.00
C GLY A 242 24.28 -45.46 -1.04
N PHE A 243 24.60 -46.65 -0.52
CA PHE A 243 25.97 -47.19 -0.51
C PHE A 243 26.06 -48.58 -1.15
N THR A 244 26.89 -48.73 -2.18
CA THR A 244 27.08 -49.99 -2.91
C THR A 244 28.56 -50.38 -2.99
N GLY A 245 28.88 -51.65 -2.71
CA GLY A 245 30.21 -52.20 -2.99
C GLY A 245 30.36 -52.63 -4.44
N THR A 246 31.31 -52.03 -5.17
CA THR A 246 31.43 -52.15 -6.64
C THR A 246 32.53 -53.12 -7.10
N GLY A 247 33.24 -53.76 -6.18
CA GLY A 247 34.28 -54.75 -6.49
C GLY A 247 34.62 -55.67 -5.32
N ASN A 248 35.81 -56.27 -5.35
CA ASN A 248 36.30 -57.25 -4.36
C ASN A 248 36.75 -56.64 -3.02
N ASN A 249 36.74 -55.32 -2.88
CA ASN A 249 37.50 -54.62 -1.84
C ASN A 249 36.83 -54.58 -0.45
N ASN A 250 35.73 -55.31 -0.21
CA ASN A 250 35.01 -55.37 1.08
C ASN A 250 34.89 -53.98 1.77
N PRO A 251 34.17 -53.02 1.15
CA PRO A 251 34.19 -51.65 1.61
C PRO A 251 33.50 -51.47 2.96
N THR A 252 33.89 -50.42 3.68
CA THR A 252 33.18 -49.91 4.87
C THR A 252 32.83 -48.45 4.67
N PHE A 253 31.67 -48.08 5.23
CA PHE A 253 31.06 -46.76 5.16
C PHE A 253 30.76 -46.35 6.59
N GLU A 254 31.53 -45.44 7.16
CA GLU A 254 31.42 -45.09 8.58
C GLU A 254 31.43 -43.57 8.78
N VAL A 255 30.64 -43.06 9.73
CA VAL A 255 30.83 -41.69 10.23
C VAL A 255 32.21 -41.62 10.89
N ASP A 256 32.98 -40.58 10.62
CA ASP A 256 34.16 -40.24 11.40
C ASP A 256 34.17 -38.77 11.84
N THR A 257 34.29 -38.60 13.16
CA THR A 257 34.41 -37.32 13.87
C THR A 257 35.70 -37.25 14.70
N SER A 258 36.69 -38.11 14.39
CA SER A 258 37.96 -38.24 15.12
C SER A 258 39.18 -37.64 14.41
N GLN A 259 39.16 -37.54 13.08
CA GLN A 259 40.24 -36.91 12.30
C GLN A 259 39.99 -35.41 12.10
N SER A 260 41.06 -34.67 11.82
CA SER A 260 41.01 -33.26 11.42
C SER A 260 40.91 -33.20 9.91
N GLN A 261 39.80 -32.70 9.39
CA GLN A 261 39.60 -32.47 7.96
C GLN A 261 40.28 -31.19 7.50
N TYR A 262 40.73 -31.16 6.25
CA TYR A 262 41.17 -29.93 5.58
C TYR A 262 39.98 -29.15 5.01
N SER A 263 39.98 -27.84 5.24
CA SER A 263 39.14 -26.83 4.59
C SER A 263 39.84 -25.47 4.60
N GLN A 264 39.43 -24.56 3.73
CA GLN A 264 39.83 -23.15 3.76
C GLN A 264 38.92 -22.35 4.71
N ALA A 265 39.34 -21.12 5.03
CA ALA A 265 38.73 -20.33 6.12
C ALA A 265 37.33 -19.75 5.79
N ASP A 266 36.95 -19.84 4.53
CA ASP A 266 35.76 -19.29 3.87
C ASP A 266 34.79 -20.38 3.36
N GLU A 267 35.18 -21.66 3.42
CA GLU A 267 34.40 -22.79 2.87
C GLU A 267 33.36 -23.39 3.85
N GLY A 268 33.30 -22.91 5.09
CA GLY A 268 32.30 -23.34 6.10
C GLY A 268 32.37 -24.79 6.61
N PHE A 269 33.01 -25.72 5.90
CA PHE A 269 33.02 -27.16 6.24
C PHE A 269 33.52 -27.45 7.66
N SER A 270 32.84 -28.37 8.34
CA SER A 270 33.22 -28.85 9.66
C SER A 270 34.56 -29.58 9.65
N GLY A 271 35.55 -29.01 10.35
CA GLY A 271 36.90 -29.58 10.46
C GLY A 271 36.99 -30.94 11.18
N THR A 272 35.86 -31.49 11.68
CA THR A 272 35.79 -32.82 12.31
C THR A 272 34.45 -33.53 12.05
N SER A 273 33.84 -33.38 10.87
CA SER A 273 32.68 -34.16 10.44
C SER A 273 32.90 -34.70 9.04
N SER A 274 32.73 -36.01 8.87
CA SER A 274 33.05 -36.69 7.62
C SER A 274 32.48 -38.10 7.50
N LEU A 275 32.21 -38.51 6.26
CA LEU A 275 32.02 -39.89 5.84
C LEU A 275 33.39 -40.50 5.50
N TYR A 276 33.76 -41.57 6.20
CA TYR A 276 34.93 -42.39 5.90
C TYR A 276 34.55 -43.52 4.92
N LEU A 277 35.20 -43.54 3.76
CA LEU A 277 35.08 -44.57 2.73
C LEU A 277 36.36 -45.37 2.67
N PHE A 278 36.31 -46.68 2.93
CA PHE A 278 37.50 -47.54 3.01
C PHE A 278 37.37 -48.83 2.20
N GLY A 279 38.50 -49.44 1.81
CA GLY A 279 38.55 -50.75 1.17
C GLY A 279 39.86 -51.53 1.33
N GLN A 280 39.84 -52.78 0.86
CA GLN A 280 40.94 -53.76 0.93
C GLN A 280 41.08 -54.55 -0.40
N GLY A 281 41.88 -54.05 -1.35
CA GLY A 281 42.21 -54.78 -2.57
C GLY A 281 42.43 -53.89 -3.80
N ASP A 282 42.34 -54.52 -4.97
CA ASP A 282 42.57 -53.92 -6.29
C ASP A 282 41.29 -53.69 -7.10
N GLY A 283 41.19 -52.49 -7.69
CA GLY A 283 40.08 -52.07 -8.54
C GLY A 283 39.01 -51.27 -7.80
N ALA A 284 37.76 -51.39 -8.26
CA ALA A 284 36.63 -50.63 -7.74
C ALA A 284 36.32 -51.01 -6.27
N THR A 285 36.12 -49.99 -5.43
CA THR A 285 35.85 -50.11 -4.00
C THR A 285 34.36 -49.97 -3.73
N SER A 286 33.80 -48.81 -4.03
CA SER A 286 32.42 -48.45 -3.71
C SER A 286 31.83 -47.45 -4.71
N ARG A 287 30.51 -47.30 -4.61
CA ARG A 287 29.73 -46.15 -5.09
C ARG A 287 28.91 -45.65 -3.91
N THR A 288 29.05 -44.37 -3.60
CA THR A 288 28.08 -43.61 -2.81
C THR A 288 27.22 -42.84 -3.79
N THR A 289 25.90 -42.88 -3.60
CA THR A 289 24.93 -42.07 -4.33
C THR A 289 24.23 -41.18 -3.32
N MET A 290 24.24 -39.87 -3.57
CA MET A 290 23.50 -38.86 -2.85
C MET A 290 22.37 -38.42 -3.77
N THR A 291 21.13 -38.53 -3.33
CA THR A 291 19.94 -38.07 -4.05
C THR A 291 19.23 -37.03 -3.19
N PHE A 292 18.91 -35.90 -3.80
CA PHE A 292 18.14 -34.79 -3.25
C PHE A 292 16.67 -34.95 -3.66
N GLY A 293 15.79 -34.22 -2.97
CA GLY A 293 14.35 -34.16 -3.20
C GLY A 293 13.68 -33.35 -2.08
N ARG A 294 12.52 -32.75 -2.31
CA ARG A 294 11.86 -31.83 -1.38
C ARG A 294 11.43 -32.54 -0.09
N SER A 295 11.73 -31.93 1.06
CA SER A 295 11.17 -32.37 2.34
C SER A 295 9.66 -32.13 2.34
N ALA A 296 8.91 -33.02 3.00
CA ALA A 296 7.44 -33.00 2.90
C ALA A 296 6.82 -31.71 3.46
N GLY A 297 6.25 -30.89 2.57
CA GLY A 297 5.66 -29.58 2.91
C GLY A 297 6.65 -28.41 2.91
N ALA A 298 7.74 -28.51 2.16
CA ALA A 298 8.65 -27.39 1.89
C ALA A 298 8.44 -26.86 0.46
N SER A 299 8.28 -25.54 0.32
CA SER A 299 8.13 -24.84 -0.98
C SER A 299 9.49 -24.68 -1.68
N VAL A 300 10.10 -25.80 -2.06
CA VAL A 300 11.35 -25.88 -2.83
C VAL A 300 11.26 -26.99 -3.88
N GLU A 301 12.04 -26.83 -4.96
CA GLU A 301 12.23 -27.83 -6.01
C GLU A 301 12.80 -29.15 -5.45
N ASP A 302 12.62 -30.25 -6.19
CA ASP A 302 13.34 -31.51 -5.93
C ASP A 302 14.85 -31.39 -6.21
N GLU A 303 15.27 -30.38 -6.99
CA GLU A 303 16.67 -30.07 -7.29
C GLU A 303 17.34 -29.08 -6.33
N VAL A 304 18.66 -29.26 -6.20
CA VAL A 304 19.53 -28.32 -5.49
C VAL A 304 20.54 -27.68 -6.45
N VAL A 305 21.07 -26.52 -6.06
CA VAL A 305 22.15 -25.80 -6.74
C VAL A 305 23.35 -25.61 -5.81
N ASN A 306 24.48 -25.17 -6.38
CA ASN A 306 25.70 -24.80 -5.66
C ASN A 306 26.25 -25.89 -4.71
N VAL A 307 26.04 -27.17 -5.03
CA VAL A 307 26.49 -28.31 -4.22
C VAL A 307 28.01 -28.33 -4.10
N SER A 308 28.51 -28.30 -2.87
CA SER A 308 29.93 -28.14 -2.55
C SER A 308 30.38 -29.03 -1.39
N PHE A 309 31.50 -29.72 -1.57
CA PHE A 309 32.12 -30.56 -0.53
C PHE A 309 33.61 -30.82 -0.81
N ARG A 310 34.34 -31.28 0.21
CA ARG A 310 35.72 -31.76 0.07
C ARG A 310 35.83 -33.27 0.17
N ILE A 311 36.81 -33.81 -0.55
CA ILE A 311 37.35 -35.16 -0.36
C ILE A 311 38.80 -35.01 0.09
N ASN A 312 39.14 -35.62 1.22
CA ASN A 312 40.41 -35.53 1.93
C ASN A 312 41.07 -36.91 2.09
N ASP A 313 42.38 -36.90 2.32
CA ASP A 313 43.28 -38.06 2.33
C ASP A 313 43.33 -38.81 0.99
N ILE A 314 43.32 -38.05 -0.11
CA ILE A 314 43.60 -38.55 -1.46
C ILE A 314 45.12 -38.83 -1.56
N ASP A 315 45.57 -40.02 -1.14
CA ASP A 315 46.99 -40.28 -0.90
C ASP A 315 47.62 -41.43 -1.73
N TRP A 316 48.97 -41.50 -1.68
CA TRP A 316 49.76 -42.55 -2.31
C TRP A 316 50.71 -43.25 -1.33
N GLY A 317 50.18 -44.27 -0.67
CA GLY A 317 50.95 -45.31 0.01
C GLY A 317 51.73 -46.17 -0.99
N ALA A 318 53.06 -46.02 -1.00
CA ALA A 318 53.96 -46.74 -1.90
C ALA A 318 53.88 -48.28 -1.76
N ASN A 319 53.37 -48.97 -2.79
CA ASN A 319 53.07 -50.43 -2.79
C ASN A 319 51.87 -50.81 -1.89
N ASN A 320 51.04 -49.85 -1.48
CA ASN A 320 49.84 -50.01 -0.66
C ASN A 320 48.58 -49.78 -1.51
N HIS A 321 48.31 -48.52 -1.87
CA HIS A 321 47.16 -48.06 -2.66
C HIS A 321 47.60 -46.96 -3.66
N THR A 322 46.76 -46.64 -4.63
CA THR A 322 46.73 -45.33 -5.30
C THR A 322 45.27 -45.00 -5.49
N ASP A 323 44.80 -43.92 -4.89
CA ASP A 323 43.38 -43.65 -4.82
C ASP A 323 42.86 -42.97 -6.08
N GLN A 324 41.70 -43.43 -6.54
CA GLN A 324 41.02 -42.93 -7.73
C GLN A 324 39.55 -42.72 -7.41
N ILE A 325 39.09 -41.48 -7.60
CA ILE A 325 37.73 -41.05 -7.29
C ILE A 325 37.15 -40.43 -8.55
N THR A 326 35.94 -40.80 -8.92
CA THR A 326 35.17 -40.16 -10.00
C THR A 326 33.86 -39.62 -9.44
N ILE A 327 33.56 -38.35 -9.72
CA ILE A 327 32.33 -37.67 -9.29
C ILE A 327 31.40 -37.47 -10.48
N ASN A 328 30.19 -38.03 -10.45
CA ASN A 328 29.15 -37.73 -11.44
C ASN A 328 28.05 -36.88 -10.79
N ALA A 329 27.32 -36.13 -11.60
CA ALA A 329 26.16 -35.34 -11.20
C ALA A 329 25.09 -35.44 -12.29
N TYR A 330 23.81 -35.44 -11.91
CA TYR A 330 22.67 -35.60 -12.80
C TYR A 330 21.47 -34.76 -12.32
N ASP A 331 20.76 -34.12 -13.25
CA ASP A 331 19.46 -33.46 -13.08
C ASP A 331 18.30 -34.50 -13.03
N ALA A 332 17.05 -34.07 -12.88
CA ALA A 332 15.86 -34.94 -12.82
C ALA A 332 15.71 -35.83 -14.07
N ASP A 333 16.02 -35.29 -15.26
CA ASP A 333 16.07 -36.03 -16.53
C ASP A 333 17.16 -37.14 -16.57
N GLY A 334 18.08 -37.14 -15.61
CA GLY A 334 19.26 -38.01 -15.62
C GLY A 334 20.33 -37.55 -16.61
N THR A 335 20.28 -36.31 -17.09
CA THR A 335 21.28 -35.71 -17.97
C THR A 335 22.53 -35.32 -17.15
N PRO A 336 23.77 -35.54 -17.67
CA PRO A 336 24.97 -35.31 -16.85
C PRO A 336 25.29 -33.82 -16.64
N VAL A 337 25.22 -33.39 -15.37
CA VAL A 337 25.57 -32.03 -14.91
C VAL A 337 27.10 -31.87 -14.78
N ALA A 338 27.60 -30.67 -15.02
CA ALA A 338 29.03 -30.37 -15.01
C ALA A 338 29.61 -30.30 -13.59
N VAL A 339 30.64 -31.11 -13.31
CA VAL A 339 31.36 -31.13 -12.03
C VAL A 339 32.69 -30.38 -12.15
N THR A 340 32.90 -29.37 -11.31
CA THR A 340 34.19 -28.69 -11.14
C THR A 340 34.98 -29.35 -10.00
N ILE A 341 36.28 -29.54 -10.20
CA ILE A 341 37.16 -30.25 -9.26
C ILE A 341 38.46 -29.46 -9.07
N THR A 342 38.62 -28.87 -7.89
CA THR A 342 39.80 -28.08 -7.48
C THR A 342 40.67 -28.93 -6.54
N ALA A 343 41.52 -29.77 -7.12
CA ALA A 343 42.43 -30.67 -6.40
C ALA A 343 43.72 -30.00 -5.91
N GLY A 344 44.30 -30.54 -4.84
CA GLY A 344 45.55 -30.10 -4.24
C GLY A 344 46.78 -30.36 -5.12
N SER A 345 47.92 -29.80 -4.70
CA SER A 345 49.08 -29.59 -5.59
C SER A 345 49.86 -30.84 -6.03
N THR A 346 49.48 -32.02 -5.53
CA THR A 346 50.15 -33.31 -5.73
C THR A 346 49.36 -34.27 -6.62
N ASP A 347 48.05 -34.05 -6.78
CA ASP A 347 47.13 -34.95 -7.47
C ASP A 347 46.88 -34.59 -8.94
N THR A 348 46.14 -35.45 -9.65
CA THR A 348 45.79 -35.26 -11.05
C THR A 348 44.30 -35.39 -11.30
N VAL A 349 43.72 -34.40 -11.99
CA VAL A 349 42.32 -34.38 -12.43
C VAL A 349 42.26 -34.61 -13.94
N SER A 350 41.35 -35.47 -14.39
CA SER A 350 41.17 -35.83 -15.81
C SER A 350 39.69 -35.98 -16.13
N GLY A 351 39.03 -34.86 -16.43
CA GLY A 351 37.57 -34.78 -16.38
C GLY A 351 37.09 -34.99 -14.95
N ASN A 352 35.99 -35.70 -14.77
CA ASN A 352 35.36 -36.00 -13.47
C ASN A 352 36.20 -36.90 -12.53
N THR A 353 37.36 -37.39 -12.96
CA THR A 353 38.19 -38.33 -12.20
C THR A 353 39.42 -37.65 -11.59
N ILE A 354 39.54 -37.73 -10.26
CA ILE A 354 40.77 -37.49 -9.49
C ILE A 354 41.58 -38.80 -9.45
N THR A 355 42.90 -38.70 -9.55
CA THR A 355 43.82 -39.81 -9.25
C THR A 355 45.00 -39.27 -8.44
N ALA A 356 45.23 -39.91 -7.30
CA ALA A 356 46.22 -39.52 -6.31
C ALA A 356 47.64 -39.48 -6.88
N GLY A 357 48.47 -38.60 -6.31
CA GLY A 357 49.84 -38.35 -6.74
C GLY A 357 50.85 -39.47 -6.46
N THR A 358 52.06 -39.08 -6.05
CA THR A 358 53.08 -39.99 -5.51
C THR A 358 53.71 -39.47 -4.21
N VAL A 359 52.90 -38.76 -3.42
CA VAL A 359 53.21 -38.29 -2.07
C VAL A 359 52.26 -39.03 -1.12
N ALA A 360 52.56 -39.05 0.18
CA ALA A 360 51.61 -39.52 1.17
C ALA A 360 51.30 -38.35 2.10
N GLU A 361 50.02 -38.09 2.29
CA GLU A 361 49.47 -36.92 2.94
C GLU A 361 48.77 -37.34 4.25
N ALA A 362 47.86 -36.51 4.74
CA ALA A 362 46.93 -36.81 5.83
C ALA A 362 45.61 -36.05 5.57
N THR A 363 44.50 -36.51 6.14
CA THR A 363 43.17 -35.82 6.16
C THR A 363 43.18 -34.30 6.34
N GLY A 364 44.16 -33.74 7.07
CA GLY A 364 44.30 -32.30 7.33
C GLY A 364 45.29 -31.54 6.43
N ASP A 365 45.93 -32.19 5.47
CA ASP A 365 46.92 -31.58 4.56
C ASP A 365 46.27 -31.18 3.22
N ALA A 366 46.52 -29.94 2.79
CA ALA A 366 46.04 -29.36 1.52
C ALA A 366 46.63 -30.02 0.23
N GLY A 367 47.41 -31.10 0.37
CA GLY A 367 47.99 -31.85 -0.74
C GLY A 367 46.99 -32.85 -1.32
N GLY A 368 46.60 -33.83 -0.51
CA GLY A 368 45.60 -34.86 -0.82
C GLY A 368 44.19 -34.42 -0.47
N SER A 369 43.79 -33.22 -0.91
CA SER A 369 42.44 -32.70 -0.74
C SER A 369 41.93 -32.11 -2.05
N ALA A 370 40.70 -32.44 -2.42
CA ALA A 370 40.00 -31.83 -3.55
C ALA A 370 38.68 -31.21 -3.10
N LEU A 371 38.45 -29.97 -3.53
CA LEU A 371 37.13 -29.33 -3.48
C LEU A 371 36.33 -29.78 -4.72
N ILE A 372 35.08 -30.13 -4.51
CA ILE A 372 34.10 -30.50 -5.53
C ILE A 372 33.03 -29.41 -5.54
N GLU A 373 32.72 -28.87 -6.71
CA GLU A 373 31.78 -27.76 -6.91
C GLU A 373 30.85 -28.11 -8.08
N ILE A 374 29.53 -28.11 -7.86
CA ILE A 374 28.51 -28.45 -8.87
C ILE A 374 27.48 -27.33 -8.85
N ALA A 375 27.36 -26.58 -9.95
CA ALA A 375 26.46 -25.42 -10.01
C ALA A 375 24.98 -25.81 -9.90
N GLY A 376 24.62 -27.00 -10.39
CA GLY A 376 23.23 -27.46 -10.49
C GLY A 376 22.50 -26.89 -11.73
N PRO A 377 21.17 -27.05 -11.80
CA PRO A 377 20.35 -27.87 -10.90
C PRO A 377 20.79 -29.34 -10.92
N VAL A 378 20.63 -30.07 -9.80
CA VAL A 378 21.06 -31.47 -9.68
C VAL A 378 20.17 -32.25 -8.68
N THR A 379 19.65 -33.41 -9.07
CA THR A 379 18.95 -34.34 -8.16
C THR A 379 19.89 -35.40 -7.60
N THR A 380 20.92 -35.82 -8.34
CA THR A 380 21.75 -36.98 -7.96
C THR A 380 23.25 -36.75 -8.17
N VAL A 381 24.05 -36.99 -7.14
CA VAL A 381 25.52 -36.94 -7.16
C VAL A 381 26.11 -38.30 -6.77
N GLU A 382 27.04 -38.82 -7.58
CA GLU A 382 27.71 -40.10 -7.34
C GLU A 382 29.19 -39.93 -7.02
N ILE A 383 29.65 -40.53 -5.91
CA ILE A 383 31.07 -40.67 -5.57
C ILE A 383 31.49 -42.13 -5.84
N ILE A 384 32.24 -42.35 -6.91
CA ILE A 384 32.74 -43.68 -7.32
C ILE A 384 34.20 -43.80 -6.91
N TYR A 385 34.51 -44.71 -6.00
CA TYR A 385 35.83 -44.84 -5.39
C TYR A 385 36.52 -46.16 -5.75
N GLY A 386 37.82 -46.14 -6.00
CA GLY A 386 38.65 -47.28 -6.37
C GLY A 386 40.13 -47.12 -6.02
N ASN A 387 40.86 -48.24 -6.06
CA ASN A 387 42.30 -48.30 -5.77
C ASN A 387 43.04 -48.96 -6.95
N LEU A 388 44.12 -48.34 -7.44
CA LEU A 388 44.95 -48.85 -8.55
C LEU A 388 46.12 -49.76 -8.10
N GLN A 389 46.28 -50.00 -6.80
CA GLN A 389 47.14 -51.03 -6.21
C GLN A 389 46.30 -52.01 -5.37
N SER A 390 46.88 -52.77 -4.43
CA SER A 390 46.30 -54.04 -3.96
C SER A 390 46.32 -54.30 -2.45
N ASN A 391 46.45 -53.27 -1.62
CA ASN A 391 46.30 -53.38 -0.16
C ASN A 391 45.13 -52.51 0.34
N THR A 392 45.33 -51.63 1.32
CA THR A 392 44.23 -50.92 2.01
C THR A 392 44.23 -49.43 1.74
N GLN A 393 43.06 -48.88 1.45
CA GLN A 393 42.81 -47.48 1.06
C GLN A 393 41.68 -46.86 1.87
N GLY A 394 41.68 -45.54 2.06
CA GLY A 394 40.51 -44.83 2.57
C GLY A 394 40.57 -43.32 2.36
N ILE A 395 39.42 -42.72 2.04
CA ILE A 395 39.21 -41.27 1.88
C ILE A 395 38.12 -40.77 2.84
N TRP A 396 38.14 -39.48 3.15
CA TRP A 396 37.13 -38.82 3.97
C TRP A 396 36.40 -37.75 3.15
N VAL A 397 35.07 -37.84 3.06
CA VAL A 397 34.21 -36.81 2.46
C VAL A 397 33.71 -35.91 3.58
N THR A 398 33.83 -34.58 3.46
CA THR A 398 33.29 -33.63 4.45
C THR A 398 31.77 -33.60 4.43
N ASP A 399 31.15 -32.91 5.40
CA ASP A 399 29.76 -32.43 5.27
C ASP A 399 29.56 -31.77 3.90
N VAL A 400 28.38 -31.95 3.30
CA VAL A 400 28.05 -31.45 1.95
C VAL A 400 27.11 -30.27 2.09
N GLN A 401 27.52 -29.12 1.57
CA GLN A 401 26.70 -27.92 1.46
C GLN A 401 25.97 -27.93 0.12
N PHE A 402 24.80 -27.33 0.08
CA PHE A 402 24.01 -27.06 -1.12
C PHE A 402 23.05 -25.91 -0.84
N GLU A 403 22.36 -25.44 -1.87
CA GLU A 403 21.24 -24.52 -1.73
C GLU A 403 20.02 -25.15 -2.39
N ALA A 404 18.89 -25.16 -1.69
CA ALA A 404 17.60 -25.54 -2.27
C ALA A 404 17.14 -24.42 -3.20
N VAL A 405 16.63 -24.79 -4.38
CA VAL A 405 16.02 -23.84 -5.31
C VAL A 405 14.57 -23.61 -4.85
N PRO A 406 14.11 -22.36 -4.65
CA PRO A 406 12.70 -22.09 -4.45
C PRO A 406 11.91 -22.54 -5.68
N ILE A 407 10.67 -23.02 -5.49
CA ILE A 407 9.80 -23.34 -6.63
C ILE A 407 9.60 -22.05 -7.45
N ALA A 408 9.52 -22.16 -8.77
CA ALA A 408 9.13 -21.04 -9.61
C ALA A 408 7.70 -20.59 -9.27
N GLN A 409 7.53 -19.27 -9.12
CA GLN A 409 6.24 -18.57 -9.07
C GLN A 409 5.31 -19.04 -10.20
N GLY A 410 4.03 -19.28 -9.92
CA GLY A 410 3.02 -19.43 -10.96
C GLY A 410 2.82 -18.11 -11.71
N ASP A 411 2.51 -18.13 -13.01
CA ASP A 411 1.79 -17.02 -13.65
C ASP A 411 0.38 -17.53 -13.91
N ASP A 412 -0.58 -17.13 -13.07
CA ASP A 412 -1.87 -17.81 -12.92
C ASP A 412 -3.01 -17.19 -13.73
N SER A 413 -4.05 -17.98 -13.95
CA SER A 413 -5.29 -17.59 -14.66
C SER A 413 -6.52 -17.90 -13.80
N LEU A 414 -6.85 -16.98 -12.90
CA LEU A 414 -7.90 -17.15 -11.89
C LEU A 414 -9.17 -16.36 -12.28
N SER A 415 -10.33 -17.01 -12.21
CA SER A 415 -11.62 -16.32 -12.36
C SER A 415 -12.64 -16.81 -11.35
N GLY A 416 -13.37 -15.85 -10.75
CA GLY A 416 -14.50 -16.10 -9.85
C GLY A 416 -15.71 -16.57 -10.63
N GLY A 417 -16.59 -15.64 -11.01
CA GLY A 417 -17.59 -15.87 -12.05
C GLY A 417 -18.86 -15.07 -11.86
N THR A 418 -19.69 -15.45 -10.88
CA THR A 418 -20.85 -14.68 -10.43
C THR A 418 -21.04 -14.84 -8.92
N GLY A 419 -20.62 -13.85 -8.15
CA GLY A 419 -20.39 -14.01 -6.72
C GLY A 419 -20.09 -12.72 -5.98
N ASN A 420 -19.49 -12.87 -4.81
CA ASN A 420 -18.84 -11.78 -4.09
C ASN A 420 -17.48 -12.38 -3.72
N ASP A 421 -16.62 -12.48 -4.73
CA ASP A 421 -15.50 -13.41 -4.76
C ASP A 421 -14.27 -12.80 -4.11
N THR A 422 -13.36 -13.65 -3.66
CA THR A 422 -12.08 -13.23 -3.08
C THR A 422 -10.96 -14.03 -3.73
N ILE A 423 -10.13 -13.37 -4.53
CA ILE A 423 -9.13 -14.00 -5.40
C ILE A 423 -7.74 -13.47 -5.05
N TYR A 424 -6.81 -14.39 -4.78
CA TYR A 424 -5.40 -14.12 -4.52
C TYR A 424 -4.51 -14.83 -5.56
N GLY A 425 -3.69 -14.08 -6.31
CA GLY A 425 -2.61 -14.67 -7.12
C GLY A 425 -1.43 -15.17 -6.28
N GLU A 426 -1.13 -14.43 -5.20
CA GLU A 426 0.02 -14.57 -4.29
C GLU A 426 1.36 -14.08 -4.85
N ALA A 427 1.92 -14.72 -5.89
CA ALA A 427 3.28 -14.42 -6.33
C ALA A 427 3.56 -14.90 -7.76
N GLY A 428 3.44 -14.01 -8.75
CA GLY A 428 3.40 -14.43 -10.15
C GLY A 428 3.50 -13.32 -11.20
N ASN A 429 2.71 -13.45 -12.26
CA ASN A 429 2.42 -12.40 -13.26
C ASN A 429 0.96 -12.58 -13.70
N ASP A 430 0.05 -12.40 -12.74
CA ASP A 430 -1.20 -13.15 -12.70
C ASP A 430 -2.33 -12.47 -13.45
N THR A 431 -3.30 -13.26 -13.90
CA THR A 431 -4.51 -12.78 -14.57
C THR A 431 -5.73 -13.13 -13.73
N LEU A 432 -6.32 -12.11 -13.09
CA LEU A 432 -7.49 -12.25 -12.22
C LEU A 432 -8.71 -11.60 -12.89
N ASP A 433 -9.83 -12.32 -12.98
CA ASP A 433 -11.11 -11.85 -13.55
C ASP A 433 -12.25 -12.20 -12.56
N GLY A 434 -12.69 -11.22 -11.75
CA GLY A 434 -13.71 -11.41 -10.70
C GLY A 434 -15.03 -11.90 -11.30
N GLY A 435 -15.67 -11.03 -12.09
CA GLY A 435 -16.78 -11.37 -12.96
C GLY A 435 -18.00 -10.47 -12.78
N ALA A 436 -18.82 -10.74 -11.76
CA ALA A 436 -20.12 -10.08 -11.58
C ALA A 436 -20.72 -10.24 -10.18
N ASP A 437 -21.40 -9.18 -9.72
CA ASP A 437 -21.61 -8.83 -8.30
C ASP A 437 -20.25 -8.43 -7.64
N ASP A 438 -20.18 -8.03 -6.36
CA ASP A 438 -19.06 -7.19 -5.84
C ASP A 438 -17.81 -7.98 -5.36
N ASP A 439 -16.67 -7.84 -6.04
CA ASP A 439 -15.50 -8.72 -5.88
C ASP A 439 -14.27 -8.08 -5.20
N SER A 440 -13.36 -8.93 -4.68
CA SER A 440 -12.10 -8.55 -4.02
C SER A 440 -10.90 -9.28 -4.62
N LEU A 441 -10.08 -8.58 -5.40
CA LEU A 441 -8.91 -9.13 -6.10
C LEU A 441 -7.60 -8.63 -5.48
N THR A 442 -6.65 -9.54 -5.32
CA THR A 442 -5.27 -9.23 -4.92
C THR A 442 -4.30 -9.99 -5.83
N GLY A 443 -3.39 -9.27 -6.49
CA GLY A 443 -2.27 -9.88 -7.24
C GLY A 443 -1.24 -10.47 -6.27
N GLY A 444 -0.15 -9.75 -6.02
CA GLY A 444 0.79 -10.09 -4.96
C GLY A 444 2.21 -9.57 -5.19
N GLU A 445 3.18 -10.47 -5.35
CA GLU A 445 4.51 -10.13 -5.89
C GLU A 445 4.54 -10.44 -7.40
N GLY A 446 4.42 -9.44 -8.30
CA GLY A 446 4.31 -9.77 -9.72
C GLY A 446 4.34 -8.64 -10.76
N THR A 447 3.53 -8.79 -11.81
CA THR A 447 3.23 -7.79 -12.84
C THR A 447 1.88 -8.18 -13.42
N ASP A 448 0.84 -7.81 -12.67
CA ASP A 448 -0.42 -8.54 -12.68
C ASP A 448 -1.50 -7.81 -13.48
N SER A 449 -2.59 -8.52 -13.81
CA SER A 449 -3.68 -8.06 -14.65
C SER A 449 -5.01 -8.36 -13.97
N LEU A 450 -5.49 -7.40 -13.16
CA LEU A 450 -6.73 -7.50 -12.40
C LEU A 450 -7.90 -6.86 -13.16
N LEU A 451 -8.95 -7.63 -13.38
CA LEU A 451 -10.24 -7.21 -13.91
C LEU A 451 -11.33 -7.47 -12.87
N GLY A 452 -11.99 -6.43 -12.35
CA GLY A 452 -13.14 -6.60 -11.44
C GLY A 452 -14.32 -7.22 -12.19
N GLY A 453 -14.87 -6.48 -13.14
CA GLY A 453 -15.87 -6.96 -14.09
C GLY A 453 -17.14 -6.13 -14.04
N SER A 454 -18.07 -6.51 -13.16
CA SER A 454 -19.33 -5.77 -12.95
C SER A 454 -19.89 -5.93 -11.54
N GLY A 455 -19.26 -5.25 -10.58
CA GLY A 455 -19.72 -5.17 -9.19
C GLY A 455 -19.54 -3.78 -8.59
N ASN A 456 -18.77 -3.69 -7.51
CA ASN A 456 -18.23 -2.47 -6.90
C ASN A 456 -16.86 -2.88 -6.33
N ASP A 457 -15.93 -3.12 -7.26
CA ASP A 457 -14.88 -4.11 -7.06
C ASP A 457 -13.63 -3.51 -6.42
N THR A 458 -12.92 -4.26 -5.58
CA THR A 458 -11.68 -3.79 -4.92
C THR A 458 -10.48 -4.54 -5.49
N LEU A 459 -9.58 -3.80 -6.15
CA LEU A 459 -8.40 -4.33 -6.84
C LEU A 459 -7.12 -3.85 -6.15
N GLU A 460 -6.35 -4.78 -5.58
CA GLU A 460 -5.03 -4.54 -4.99
C GLU A 460 -3.96 -5.22 -5.87
N GLY A 461 -3.16 -4.46 -6.62
CA GLY A 461 -2.10 -5.03 -7.48
C GLY A 461 -1.02 -5.71 -6.65
N GLY A 462 -0.25 -4.89 -5.94
CA GLY A 462 0.79 -5.33 -5.02
C GLY A 462 2.17 -4.89 -5.49
N ALA A 463 3.20 -5.68 -5.17
CA ALA A 463 4.59 -5.34 -5.41
C ALA A 463 4.98 -5.57 -6.87
N GLY A 464 4.44 -4.76 -7.79
CA GLY A 464 4.52 -5.00 -9.23
C GLY A 464 4.60 -3.77 -10.13
N ALA A 465 3.85 -3.83 -11.24
CA ALA A 465 3.77 -2.82 -12.28
C ALA A 465 2.47 -3.00 -13.09
N ASP A 466 1.35 -2.94 -12.39
CA ASP A 466 0.19 -3.78 -12.70
C ASP A 466 -0.84 -3.12 -13.62
N VAL A 467 -1.82 -3.89 -14.06
CA VAL A 467 -2.96 -3.43 -14.87
C VAL A 467 -4.22 -3.60 -14.06
N LEU A 468 -4.72 -2.50 -13.49
CA LEU A 468 -5.91 -2.47 -12.65
C LEU A 468 -7.10 -1.96 -13.47
N SER A 469 -8.13 -2.80 -13.66
CA SER A 469 -9.30 -2.50 -14.47
C SER A 469 -10.57 -2.85 -13.69
N GLY A 470 -11.19 -1.86 -13.03
CA GLY A 470 -12.45 -2.04 -12.29
C GLY A 470 -13.54 -2.67 -13.16
N GLY A 471 -14.12 -1.88 -14.06
CA GLY A 471 -14.99 -2.38 -15.12
C GLY A 471 -16.27 -1.58 -15.24
N SER A 472 -17.27 -1.90 -14.41
CA SER A 472 -18.52 -1.16 -14.37
C SER A 472 -19.26 -1.27 -13.03
N GLY A 473 -18.96 -0.34 -12.13
CA GLY A 473 -19.77 -0.11 -10.93
C GLY A 473 -19.36 1.14 -10.16
N LEU A 474 -18.57 0.90 -9.11
CA LEU A 474 -17.84 1.89 -8.33
C LEU A 474 -16.60 1.17 -7.83
N ASP A 475 -15.56 1.17 -8.65
CA ASP A 475 -14.47 0.20 -8.51
C ASP A 475 -13.19 0.90 -8.01
N PHE A 476 -12.50 0.27 -7.06
CA PHE A 476 -11.43 0.86 -6.27
C PHE A 476 -10.06 0.24 -6.60
N ALA A 477 -9.04 1.10 -6.76
CA ALA A 477 -7.65 0.66 -6.61
C ALA A 477 -7.23 0.79 -5.13
N SER A 478 -6.76 -0.30 -4.53
CA SER A 478 -6.28 -0.37 -3.15
C SER A 478 -4.75 -0.32 -3.07
N TYR A 479 -4.24 0.55 -2.20
CA TYR A 479 -2.84 0.58 -1.75
C TYR A 479 -2.74 0.49 -0.22
N ALA A 480 -3.81 0.02 0.44
CA ALA A 480 -3.95 0.00 1.89
C ALA A 480 -2.94 -0.90 2.62
N SER A 481 -2.33 -1.85 1.92
CA SER A 481 -1.26 -2.72 2.42
C SER A 481 0.15 -2.12 2.30
N SER A 482 0.31 -1.01 1.57
CA SER A 482 1.63 -0.59 1.07
C SER A 482 2.60 -0.09 2.14
N ASP A 483 3.90 -0.40 1.95
CA ASP A 483 4.98 -0.11 2.90
C ASP A 483 5.54 1.33 2.82
N ALA A 484 5.08 2.11 1.83
CA ALA A 484 5.41 3.51 1.63
C ALA A 484 4.31 4.26 0.85
N GLY A 485 4.30 5.59 0.99
CA GLY A 485 3.28 6.44 0.36
C GLY A 485 3.31 6.43 -1.17
N VAL A 486 2.12 6.49 -1.75
CA VAL A 486 1.81 6.37 -3.18
C VAL A 486 1.46 7.73 -3.81
N THR A 487 1.51 7.78 -5.13
CA THR A 487 1.06 8.92 -5.93
C THR A 487 0.27 8.39 -7.10
N VAL A 488 -1.04 8.63 -7.07
CA VAL A 488 -2.04 8.07 -8.00
C VAL A 488 -2.83 9.23 -8.63
N ASP A 489 -2.76 9.35 -9.94
CA ASP A 489 -3.47 10.36 -10.74
C ASP A 489 -4.19 9.64 -11.89
N LEU A 490 -5.49 9.41 -11.70
CA LEU A 490 -6.34 8.73 -12.68
C LEU A 490 -6.56 9.60 -13.92
N ALA A 491 -6.63 10.93 -13.77
CA ALA A 491 -6.78 11.89 -14.88
C ALA A 491 -5.59 11.91 -15.86
N THR A 492 -4.37 11.59 -15.43
CA THR A 492 -3.20 11.44 -16.32
C THR A 492 -2.71 10.01 -16.51
N ASN A 493 -3.28 9.04 -15.79
CA ASN A 493 -2.76 7.67 -15.66
C ASN A 493 -1.29 7.67 -15.22
N THR A 494 -1.04 8.27 -14.06
CA THR A 494 0.27 8.27 -13.41
C THR A 494 0.17 7.56 -12.07
N PHE A 495 0.92 6.48 -11.92
CA PHE A 495 1.08 5.71 -10.69
C PHE A 495 2.58 5.68 -10.34
N SER A 496 2.94 5.98 -9.09
CA SER A 496 4.32 5.82 -8.57
C SER A 496 4.42 5.96 -7.06
N GLY A 497 5.37 5.27 -6.43
CA GLY A 497 5.54 5.29 -4.96
C GLY A 497 4.82 4.12 -4.33
N GLY A 498 5.36 3.59 -3.22
CA GLY A 498 4.92 2.32 -2.66
C GLY A 498 4.81 1.22 -3.73
N ASP A 499 3.72 0.47 -3.63
CA ASP A 499 3.35 -0.61 -4.55
C ASP A 499 2.84 -0.10 -5.90
N ALA A 500 2.36 1.15 -5.98
CA ALA A 500 1.93 1.82 -7.23
C ALA A 500 3.07 2.09 -8.24
N THR A 501 4.22 1.41 -8.17
CA THR A 501 5.49 1.77 -8.82
C THR A 501 5.67 1.20 -10.24
N GLY A 502 4.58 1.06 -10.97
CA GLY A 502 4.59 0.83 -12.43
C GLY A 502 3.22 0.89 -13.10
N ASP A 503 2.17 0.97 -12.29
CA ASP A 503 0.81 0.56 -12.60
C ASP A 503 0.11 1.42 -13.64
N THR A 504 -0.98 0.86 -14.15
CA THR A 504 -1.84 1.48 -15.16
C THR A 504 -3.31 1.15 -14.92
N ASN A 505 -4.16 2.17 -15.05
CA ASN A 505 -5.62 2.04 -15.11
C ASN A 505 -6.00 1.46 -16.48
N GLY A 506 -6.49 0.22 -16.50
CA GLY A 506 -7.04 -0.43 -17.69
C GLY A 506 -8.39 0.14 -18.10
N GLY A 507 -9.14 0.69 -17.15
CA GLY A 507 -10.42 1.37 -17.30
C GLY A 507 -11.36 1.09 -16.12
N GLY A 508 -12.31 1.99 -15.88
CA GLY A 508 -13.40 1.77 -14.93
C GLY A 508 -13.04 1.87 -13.44
N LEU A 509 -11.85 2.33 -13.07
CA LEU A 509 -11.57 2.74 -11.69
C LEU A 509 -12.22 4.12 -11.42
N ASP A 510 -13.08 4.17 -10.40
CA ASP A 510 -13.76 5.37 -9.91
C ASP A 510 -13.31 5.75 -8.47
N GLY A 511 -12.68 4.82 -7.74
CA GLY A 511 -12.22 5.03 -6.37
C GLY A 511 -10.73 4.71 -6.13
N ILE A 512 -10.19 5.26 -5.05
CA ILE A 512 -8.82 5.01 -4.58
C ILE A 512 -8.82 4.83 -3.06
N ILE A 513 -8.13 3.81 -2.56
CA ILE A 513 -7.81 3.66 -1.14
C ILE A 513 -6.30 3.81 -1.00
N GLY A 514 -5.87 4.86 -0.28
CA GLY A 514 -4.47 5.14 0.01
C GLY A 514 -3.85 4.20 1.05
N SER A 515 -2.64 4.56 1.47
CA SER A 515 -1.75 3.76 2.31
C SER A 515 -1.80 4.18 3.79
N ALA A 516 -0.75 3.83 4.55
CA ALA A 516 -0.52 4.31 5.92
C ALA A 516 0.63 5.34 5.99
N PHE A 517 0.84 6.11 4.90
CA PHE A 517 1.89 7.11 4.75
C PHE A 517 1.42 8.31 3.90
N ASP A 518 2.14 9.45 4.01
CA ASP A 518 1.89 10.70 3.24
C ASP A 518 1.67 10.47 1.72
N ASP A 519 0.40 10.51 1.29
CA ASP A 519 -0.06 10.14 -0.07
C ASP A 519 -0.41 11.35 -0.97
N SER A 520 -0.53 11.10 -2.27
CA SER A 520 -0.96 12.09 -3.29
C SER A 520 -1.94 11.47 -4.29
N LEU A 521 -3.24 11.64 -4.04
CA LEU A 521 -4.34 10.98 -4.76
C LEU A 521 -5.12 11.98 -5.62
N THR A 522 -5.50 11.61 -6.85
CA THR A 522 -6.22 12.50 -7.78
C THR A 522 -7.21 11.72 -8.66
N GLY A 523 -8.46 12.18 -8.68
CA GLY A 523 -9.60 11.59 -9.37
C GLY A 523 -9.63 11.74 -10.90
N TYR A 524 -10.82 11.60 -11.50
CA TYR A 524 -11.01 11.47 -12.95
C TYR A 524 -12.23 12.23 -13.53
N ASP A 525 -12.14 13.56 -13.70
CA ASP A 525 -13.17 14.36 -14.42
C ASP A 525 -13.06 14.25 -15.97
N ALA A 526 -13.07 13.03 -16.52
CA ALA A 526 -13.24 12.85 -17.97
C ALA A 526 -14.71 12.62 -18.31
N GLN A 527 -15.53 13.68 -18.21
CA GLN A 527 -16.98 13.69 -18.44
C GLN A 527 -17.43 12.87 -19.67
N GLY A 528 -17.67 11.59 -19.44
CA GLY A 528 -18.03 10.63 -20.47
C GLY A 528 -19.42 10.94 -21.01
N THR A 529 -19.67 10.64 -22.28
CA THR A 529 -21.04 10.75 -22.83
C THR A 529 -21.92 9.56 -22.42
N ASP A 530 -21.59 8.88 -21.33
CA ASP A 530 -22.34 7.75 -20.82
C ASP A 530 -23.55 8.23 -19.99
N PRO A 531 -24.76 7.66 -20.16
CA PRO A 531 -25.92 8.02 -19.34
C PRO A 531 -26.03 7.26 -18.02
N GLU A 532 -25.19 6.25 -17.78
CA GLU A 532 -25.35 5.30 -16.65
C GLU A 532 -24.24 5.46 -15.60
N GLY A 533 -23.03 5.87 -15.99
CA GLY A 533 -22.00 6.35 -15.05
C GLY A 533 -22.31 7.74 -14.49
N ILE A 534 -22.46 7.84 -13.16
CA ILE A 534 -22.43 9.10 -12.42
C ILE A 534 -21.00 9.22 -11.89
N TRP A 535 -20.16 10.00 -12.58
CA TRP A 535 -18.76 10.20 -12.21
C TRP A 535 -18.69 10.91 -10.86
N THR A 536 -18.39 10.13 -9.83
CA THR A 536 -18.28 10.48 -8.41
C THR A 536 -17.04 9.76 -7.92
N ASN A 537 -15.96 10.50 -7.71
CA ASN A 537 -14.72 9.94 -7.18
C ASN A 537 -14.93 9.58 -5.71
N VAL A 538 -14.51 8.39 -5.29
CA VAL A 538 -14.53 7.99 -3.87
C VAL A 538 -13.10 7.69 -3.41
N ILE A 539 -12.53 8.61 -2.63
CA ILE A 539 -11.10 8.59 -2.27
C ILE A 539 -10.95 8.59 -0.75
N TYR A 540 -10.16 7.63 -0.24
CA TYR A 540 -9.72 7.55 1.15
C TYR A 540 -8.20 7.75 1.18
N GLY A 541 -7.70 8.71 1.98
CA GLY A 541 -6.26 8.90 2.24
C GLY A 541 -5.71 7.76 3.09
N GLY A 542 -6.31 7.55 4.26
CA GLY A 542 -6.08 6.39 5.12
C GLY A 542 -5.35 6.79 6.40
N GLY A 543 -4.05 7.01 6.31
CA GLY A 543 -3.32 7.64 7.41
C GLY A 543 -1.98 8.19 6.96
N GLY A 544 -1.75 9.48 7.14
CA GLY A 544 -0.61 10.15 6.53
C GLY A 544 -0.59 11.64 6.78
N ASN A 545 -0.43 12.41 5.70
CA ASN A 545 -0.55 13.88 5.63
C ASN A 545 -0.90 14.19 4.17
N ASP A 546 -2.10 13.81 3.77
CA ASP A 546 -2.37 13.36 2.42
C ASP A 546 -2.89 14.50 1.54
N THR A 547 -2.63 14.41 0.24
CA THR A 547 -3.11 15.41 -0.74
C THR A 547 -4.12 14.77 -1.66
N ILE A 548 -5.38 15.21 -1.61
CA ILE A 548 -6.50 14.65 -2.38
C ILE A 548 -7.11 15.74 -3.26
N ASP A 549 -7.24 15.49 -4.56
CA ASP A 549 -7.85 16.38 -5.55
C ASP A 549 -8.94 15.61 -6.34
N GLY A 550 -10.22 15.95 -6.11
CA GLY A 550 -11.36 15.34 -6.81
C GLY A 550 -11.48 15.79 -8.28
N LEU A 551 -10.93 16.97 -8.61
CA LEU A 551 -11.05 17.71 -9.87
C LEU A 551 -12.49 18.16 -10.23
N GLY A 552 -13.46 17.26 -10.16
CA GLY A 552 -14.83 17.49 -10.60
C GLY A 552 -15.64 16.20 -10.81
N GLY A 553 -16.91 16.27 -10.42
CA GLY A 553 -17.78 15.13 -10.12
C GLY A 553 -18.75 15.58 -9.03
N ASP A 554 -19.63 14.72 -8.52
CA ASP A 554 -20.26 14.97 -7.20
C ASP A 554 -19.56 14.01 -6.22
N ASP A 555 -18.43 14.43 -5.65
CA ASP A 555 -17.41 13.51 -5.10
C ASP A 555 -17.58 13.15 -3.61
N SER A 556 -16.81 12.17 -3.12
CA SER A 556 -16.75 11.78 -1.71
C SER A 556 -15.30 11.49 -1.28
N LEU A 557 -14.71 12.43 -0.56
CA LEU A 557 -13.27 12.48 -0.25
C LEU A 557 -13.04 12.47 1.26
N TYR A 558 -12.15 11.60 1.73
CA TYR A 558 -11.86 11.37 3.15
C TYR A 558 -10.34 11.39 3.39
N GLY A 559 -9.83 12.27 4.26
CA GLY A 559 -8.42 12.24 4.70
C GLY A 559 -8.15 11.06 5.64
N GLU A 560 -8.97 10.94 6.69
CA GLU A 560 -8.89 9.97 7.80
C GLU A 560 -7.86 10.32 8.90
N ASP A 561 -6.70 9.67 8.99
CA ASP A 561 -5.76 9.78 10.13
C ASP A 561 -4.47 10.59 9.75
N GLY A 562 -4.60 11.90 9.45
CA GLY A 562 -3.49 12.71 8.95
C GLY A 562 -3.49 14.22 9.29
N ASN A 563 -2.84 15.05 8.48
CA ASN A 563 -2.99 16.52 8.49
C ASN A 563 -3.15 16.95 7.04
N ASP A 564 -4.38 16.82 6.56
CA ASP A 564 -4.63 16.51 5.16
C ASP A 564 -5.02 17.75 4.34
N SER A 565 -4.94 17.62 3.02
CA SER A 565 -5.15 18.70 2.06
C SER A 565 -6.10 18.22 0.97
N VAL A 566 -7.40 18.45 1.17
CA VAL A 566 -8.48 17.94 0.31
C VAL A 566 -9.16 19.08 -0.45
N ASP A 567 -9.25 18.96 -1.78
CA ASP A 567 -9.97 19.89 -2.67
C ASP A 567 -10.98 19.10 -3.54
N GLY A 568 -12.28 19.37 -3.40
CA GLY A 568 -13.34 18.70 -4.18
C GLY A 568 -13.36 19.17 -5.65
N GLY A 569 -13.33 20.49 -5.85
CA GLY A 569 -13.13 21.13 -7.14
C GLY A 569 -14.42 21.61 -7.80
N TYR A 570 -15.20 20.70 -8.40
CA TYR A 570 -16.35 21.06 -9.26
C TYR A 570 -17.56 20.10 -9.16
N GLY A 571 -18.25 20.08 -8.02
CA GLY A 571 -19.66 19.69 -8.01
C GLY A 571 -20.42 19.94 -6.72
N ASN A 572 -21.02 18.91 -6.14
CA ASN A 572 -21.76 18.98 -4.88
C ASN A 572 -21.08 18.03 -3.89
N ASP A 573 -19.87 18.40 -3.49
CA ASP A 573 -18.87 17.45 -3.03
C ASP A 573 -19.00 17.15 -1.52
N HIS A 574 -18.74 15.91 -1.11
CA HIS A 574 -18.62 15.54 0.30
C HIS A 574 -17.14 15.39 0.68
N VAL A 575 -16.69 16.22 1.61
CA VAL A 575 -15.28 16.29 2.03
C VAL A 575 -15.19 16.10 3.54
N SER A 576 -14.32 15.19 3.97
CA SER A 576 -13.97 14.96 5.38
C SER A 576 -12.47 15.11 5.54
N GLY A 577 -12.04 15.81 6.59
CA GLY A 577 -10.70 15.64 7.17
C GLY A 577 -10.65 14.33 7.94
N GLY A 578 -10.37 14.39 9.23
CA GLY A 578 -10.68 13.29 10.15
C GLY A 578 -10.09 13.48 11.54
N THR A 579 -8.82 13.13 11.72
CA THR A 579 -8.07 13.39 12.95
C THR A 579 -6.73 14.07 12.70
N GLY A 580 -6.77 15.40 12.66
CA GLY A 580 -5.60 16.26 12.61
C GLY A 580 -5.94 17.72 12.35
N ASN A 581 -5.05 18.43 11.65
CA ASN A 581 -5.12 19.88 11.51
C ASN A 581 -5.26 20.19 10.01
N ASP A 582 -6.47 19.94 9.50
CA ASP A 582 -6.72 19.68 8.09
C ASP A 582 -6.97 20.97 7.29
N THR A 583 -6.84 20.88 5.96
CA THR A 583 -7.11 21.96 5.01
C THR A 583 -8.09 21.48 3.96
N LEU A 584 -9.37 21.87 4.13
CA LEU A 584 -10.50 21.38 3.34
C LEU A 584 -11.08 22.49 2.44
N SER A 585 -11.29 22.15 1.18
CA SER A 585 -11.88 22.99 0.14
C SER A 585 -12.99 22.21 -0.57
N GLY A 586 -14.21 22.73 -0.61
CA GLY A 586 -15.29 22.17 -1.43
C GLY A 586 -15.05 22.52 -2.90
N GLY A 587 -14.94 23.82 -3.19
CA GLY A 587 -14.59 24.35 -4.50
C GLY A 587 -15.73 25.14 -5.13
N ALA A 588 -16.66 24.46 -5.80
CA ALA A 588 -17.66 25.14 -6.62
C ALA A 588 -18.96 24.35 -6.91
N GLY A 589 -19.81 24.13 -5.90
CA GLY A 589 -21.25 24.03 -6.15
C GLY A 589 -22.19 24.05 -4.95
N VAL A 590 -22.31 22.94 -4.20
CA VAL A 590 -23.16 22.84 -2.99
C VAL A 590 -22.59 21.78 -2.05
N ASP A 591 -21.56 22.16 -1.31
CA ASP A 591 -20.61 21.18 -0.77
C ASP A 591 -20.92 20.83 0.70
N THR A 592 -20.43 19.69 1.19
CA THR A 592 -20.63 19.20 2.57
C THR A 592 -19.28 18.83 3.19
N LEU A 593 -18.74 19.75 3.98
CA LEU A 593 -17.46 19.64 4.66
C LEU A 593 -17.63 19.30 6.15
N ASP A 594 -16.79 18.39 6.67
CA ASP A 594 -16.62 18.11 8.10
C ASP A 594 -15.10 18.08 8.40
N GLY A 595 -14.61 18.94 9.30
CA GLY A 595 -13.18 19.01 9.67
C GLY A 595 -12.80 17.80 10.49
N GLY A 596 -13.43 17.67 11.66
CA GLY A 596 -13.39 16.48 12.49
C GLY A 596 -12.81 16.73 13.88
N SER A 597 -11.48 16.73 14.03
CA SER A 597 -10.81 16.78 15.33
C SER A 597 -9.37 17.30 15.26
N GLU A 598 -9.08 18.30 16.10
CA GLU A 598 -7.90 19.19 16.11
C GLU A 598 -8.09 20.47 15.25
N ASP A 599 -7.10 21.35 15.08
CA ASP A 599 -7.32 22.78 14.71
C ASP A 599 -7.42 23.01 13.18
N ASP A 600 -8.62 22.92 12.59
CA ASP A 600 -8.85 22.82 11.14
C ASP A 600 -8.94 24.15 10.36
N VAL A 601 -8.80 24.07 9.02
CA VAL A 601 -9.01 25.16 8.05
C VAL A 601 -9.99 24.75 6.96
N LEU A 602 -11.17 25.36 6.93
CA LEU A 602 -12.27 24.98 6.02
C LEU A 602 -12.72 26.13 5.12
N ALA A 603 -13.05 25.83 3.87
CA ALA A 603 -13.77 26.70 2.95
C ALA A 603 -14.73 25.87 2.09
N GLY A 604 -16.02 26.23 2.03
CA GLY A 604 -16.97 25.63 1.07
C GLY A 604 -16.58 26.01 -0.35
N GLY A 605 -17.18 27.06 -0.91
CA GLY A 605 -16.71 27.57 -2.19
C GLY A 605 -17.58 28.63 -2.84
N GLU A 606 -17.64 28.61 -4.17
CA GLU A 606 -18.75 29.25 -4.90
C GLU A 606 -20.00 28.36 -4.77
N GLY A 607 -20.83 28.61 -3.74
CA GLY A 607 -21.90 27.65 -3.42
C GLY A 607 -22.94 28.07 -2.38
N ALA A 608 -23.46 27.07 -1.67
CA ALA A 608 -24.53 27.20 -0.68
C ALA A 608 -24.37 26.13 0.42
N ASP A 609 -23.17 26.09 0.95
CA ASP A 609 -22.53 24.86 1.44
C ASP A 609 -22.91 24.54 2.89
N SER A 610 -22.62 23.32 3.33
CA SER A 610 -22.79 22.84 4.69
C SER A 610 -21.42 22.55 5.29
N ILE A 611 -21.00 23.34 6.28
CA ILE A 611 -19.66 23.23 6.88
C ILE A 611 -19.80 22.94 8.37
N ALA A 612 -19.27 21.80 8.81
CA ALA A 612 -18.99 21.52 10.21
C ALA A 612 -17.49 21.75 10.47
N GLY A 613 -17.14 22.53 11.50
CA GLY A 613 -15.76 22.63 11.99
C GLY A 613 -15.37 21.32 12.66
N GLY A 614 -15.84 21.13 13.89
CA GLY A 614 -15.85 19.83 14.55
C GLY A 614 -15.46 19.93 16.01
N ALA A 615 -14.19 19.63 16.30
CA ALA A 615 -13.63 19.59 17.65
C ALA A 615 -12.21 20.21 17.73
N GLY A 616 -12.08 21.46 17.28
CA GLY A 616 -10.81 22.20 17.26
C GLY A 616 -10.92 23.65 17.75
N ASN A 617 -10.25 24.55 17.02
CA ASN A 617 -10.29 26.01 17.18
C ASN A 617 -10.30 26.65 15.77
N ASP A 618 -11.39 26.41 15.03
CA ASP A 618 -11.31 26.21 13.58
C ASP A 618 -11.32 27.52 12.77
N LEU A 619 -10.63 27.54 11.63
CA LEU A 619 -10.61 28.67 10.69
C LEU A 619 -11.54 28.42 9.50
N ILE A 620 -12.80 28.82 9.67
CA ILE A 620 -13.85 28.64 8.66
C ILE A 620 -13.99 29.89 7.78
N HIS A 621 -13.91 29.74 6.46
CA HIS A 621 -14.21 30.78 5.48
C HIS A 621 -15.67 30.69 5.01
N ALA A 622 -16.43 31.78 5.19
CA ALA A 622 -17.87 31.82 4.90
C ALA A 622 -18.19 32.67 3.65
N ALA A 623 -18.77 32.06 2.62
CA ALA A 623 -19.13 32.62 1.30
C ALA A 623 -20.64 32.93 1.18
N GLN A 624 -21.26 32.86 -0.02
CA GLN A 624 -22.60 33.39 -0.27
C GLN A 624 -23.74 32.35 -0.33
N GLY A 625 -23.81 31.45 0.65
CA GLY A 625 -25.04 30.69 0.92
C GLY A 625 -25.01 29.78 2.13
N ASP A 626 -23.85 29.74 2.78
CA ASP A 626 -23.37 28.69 3.66
C ASP A 626 -24.20 28.54 4.93
N THR A 627 -24.25 27.32 5.41
CA THR A 627 -24.70 26.96 6.76
C THR A 627 -23.52 26.35 7.50
N ILE A 628 -23.03 27.06 8.52
CA ILE A 628 -21.86 26.71 9.31
C ILE A 628 -22.29 26.34 10.73
N ASP A 629 -21.81 25.20 11.23
CA ASP A 629 -21.78 24.83 12.64
C ASP A 629 -20.31 24.69 13.05
N ALA A 630 -19.76 25.67 13.78
CA ALA A 630 -18.33 25.64 14.14
C ALA A 630 -18.03 24.52 15.16
N GLY A 631 -18.99 24.25 16.05
CA GLY A 631 -18.98 23.08 16.92
C GLY A 631 -18.13 23.22 18.19
N GLY A 632 -16.81 23.37 18.05
CA GLY A 632 -15.85 22.63 18.88
C GLY A 632 -15.08 23.35 19.98
N GLY A 633 -14.77 24.65 19.86
CA GLY A 633 -13.78 25.28 20.75
C GLY A 633 -13.89 26.80 20.94
N ASP A 634 -12.84 27.52 20.50
CA ASP A 634 -12.72 28.99 20.48
C ASP A 634 -12.58 29.46 19.00
N ASP A 635 -13.59 29.18 18.17
CA ASP A 635 -13.45 29.11 16.69
C ASP A 635 -13.33 30.49 15.99
N THR A 636 -12.93 30.54 14.72
CA THR A 636 -12.75 31.80 13.94
C THR A 636 -13.38 31.76 12.54
N ILE A 637 -14.66 32.12 12.47
CA ILE A 637 -15.41 32.25 11.22
C ILE A 637 -15.14 33.58 10.53
N THR A 638 -14.53 33.56 9.35
CA THR A 638 -14.16 34.73 8.53
C THR A 638 -15.02 34.87 7.30
N LEU A 639 -15.74 35.99 7.16
CA LEU A 639 -16.55 36.27 5.97
C LEU A 639 -15.66 36.53 4.74
N VAL A 640 -16.02 35.94 3.60
CA VAL A 640 -15.39 36.12 2.28
C VAL A 640 -16.43 36.72 1.31
N ASP A 641 -15.97 37.28 0.20
CA ASP A 641 -16.82 37.79 -0.89
C ASP A 641 -16.19 37.29 -2.20
N LEU A 642 -16.73 36.18 -2.73
CA LEU A 642 -16.30 35.57 -3.99
C LEU A 642 -16.97 36.23 -5.23
N ALA A 643 -17.76 37.31 -5.01
CA ALA A 643 -18.49 38.05 -6.04
C ALA A 643 -19.59 37.26 -6.78
N GLU A 644 -20.16 36.24 -6.12
CA GLU A 644 -21.18 35.33 -6.63
C GLU A 644 -22.51 36.03 -7.03
N ALA A 645 -23.27 35.38 -7.91
CA ALA A 645 -24.40 35.96 -8.64
C ALA A 645 -25.74 36.03 -7.87
N GLY A 646 -25.73 36.49 -6.62
CA GLY A 646 -26.93 36.44 -5.77
C GLY A 646 -27.01 37.50 -4.66
N SER A 647 -27.67 37.07 -3.57
CA SER A 647 -27.51 37.60 -2.22
C SER A 647 -28.19 36.60 -1.26
N ALA A 648 -27.72 35.35 -1.24
CA ALA A 648 -28.28 34.35 -0.32
C ALA A 648 -28.00 34.74 1.14
N ALA A 649 -28.36 33.89 2.09
CA ALA A 649 -28.17 34.19 3.50
C ALA A 649 -27.19 33.19 4.11
N ILE A 650 -26.11 33.70 4.70
CA ILE A 650 -25.18 32.90 5.48
C ILE A 650 -25.82 32.63 6.85
N PHE A 651 -25.77 31.40 7.31
CA PHE A 651 -26.16 30.97 8.65
C PHE A 651 -24.93 30.46 9.38
N ILE A 652 -24.67 30.98 10.58
CA ILE A 652 -23.50 30.61 11.39
C ILE A 652 -23.99 30.27 12.80
N GLU A 653 -23.70 29.06 13.27
CA GLU A 653 -23.75 28.69 14.68
C GLU A 653 -22.29 28.52 15.15
N GLY A 654 -21.98 29.09 16.32
CA GLY A 654 -20.71 28.84 17.01
C GLY A 654 -20.77 27.45 17.68
N SER A 655 -20.84 27.43 19.00
CA SER A 655 -21.16 26.20 19.76
C SER A 655 -22.43 26.32 20.59
N THR A 656 -23.10 25.19 20.89
CA THR A 656 -24.23 25.12 21.86
C THR A 656 -23.81 24.55 23.22
N THR A 657 -22.52 24.26 23.40
CA THR A 657 -22.02 23.44 24.53
C THR A 657 -21.77 24.21 25.83
N GLY A 658 -21.83 25.56 25.80
CA GLY A 658 -21.64 26.42 26.97
C GLY A 658 -20.18 26.52 27.42
N GLN A 659 -19.27 26.65 26.45
CA GLN A 659 -17.84 26.92 26.67
C GLN A 659 -17.62 28.33 27.25
N SER A 660 -16.38 28.76 27.47
CA SER A 660 -16.09 30.09 28.03
C SER A 660 -14.84 30.75 27.46
N GLY A 661 -14.79 30.82 26.14
CA GLY A 661 -13.80 31.56 25.33
C GLY A 661 -14.47 31.96 24.00
N GLY A 662 -14.85 30.96 23.23
CA GLY A 662 -15.91 30.99 22.22
C GLY A 662 -15.65 31.85 20.98
N ASP A 663 -16.69 31.98 20.17
CA ASP A 663 -16.49 31.90 18.72
C ASP A 663 -16.42 33.27 18.03
N THR A 664 -15.49 33.41 17.09
CA THR A 664 -15.00 34.67 16.50
C THR A 664 -15.55 34.93 15.10
N LEU A 665 -16.67 35.66 15.01
CA LEU A 665 -17.14 36.19 13.71
C LEU A 665 -16.31 37.39 13.23
N ASN A 666 -15.34 37.12 12.36
CA ASN A 666 -14.54 38.11 11.65
C ASN A 666 -15.25 38.60 10.38
N LEU A 667 -15.75 39.83 10.43
CA LEU A 667 -16.47 40.46 9.31
C LEU A 667 -15.59 40.89 8.11
N ASN A 668 -14.27 40.64 8.18
CA ASN A 668 -13.24 40.81 7.13
C ASN A 668 -13.20 42.16 6.36
N GLY A 669 -13.96 43.16 6.81
CA GLY A 669 -14.20 44.38 6.04
C GLY A 669 -15.21 44.25 4.90
N VAL A 670 -15.82 43.08 4.67
CA VAL A 670 -16.85 42.84 3.63
C VAL A 670 -18.28 43.19 4.10
N ALA A 671 -18.49 43.41 5.40
CA ALA A 671 -19.81 43.73 5.98
C ALA A 671 -19.98 45.16 6.53
N ASP A 672 -21.16 45.75 6.27
CA ASP A 672 -21.57 47.03 6.85
C ASP A 672 -22.02 46.84 8.30
N ARG A 673 -21.09 47.06 9.24
CA ARG A 673 -21.36 47.08 10.69
C ARG A 673 -22.47 48.06 11.09
N GLY A 674 -22.84 49.03 10.25
CA GLY A 674 -24.00 49.90 10.45
C GLY A 674 -25.37 49.20 10.33
N THR A 675 -25.41 48.00 9.74
CA THR A 675 -26.62 47.17 9.62
C THR A 675 -26.82 46.18 10.77
N MET A 676 -25.79 45.98 11.61
CA MET A 676 -25.73 44.93 12.62
C MET A 676 -26.84 45.04 13.67
N GLN A 677 -27.57 43.94 13.89
CA GLN A 677 -28.64 43.81 14.88
C GLN A 677 -28.43 42.54 15.71
N ILE A 678 -27.93 42.70 16.93
CA ILE A 678 -27.90 41.64 17.95
C ILE A 678 -29.32 41.46 18.51
N THR A 679 -29.82 40.23 18.46
CA THR A 679 -31.16 39.80 18.91
C THR A 679 -31.12 39.07 20.24
N SER A 680 -30.00 38.42 20.60
CA SER A 680 -29.74 37.80 21.90
C SER A 680 -28.33 38.10 22.40
N ASP A 681 -28.17 38.16 23.72
CA ASP A 681 -26.96 38.44 24.51
C ASP A 681 -27.21 37.70 25.83
N VAL A 682 -26.75 36.45 25.90
CA VAL A 682 -27.02 35.50 27.00
C VAL A 682 -25.70 34.90 27.45
N ASP A 683 -25.30 35.18 28.69
CA ASP A 683 -24.10 34.72 29.39
C ASP A 683 -22.72 35.01 28.73
N GLY A 684 -22.65 35.27 27.41
CA GLY A 684 -21.52 35.77 26.62
C GLY A 684 -21.85 35.76 25.12
N GLU A 685 -22.49 34.66 24.71
CA GLU A 685 -23.01 34.32 23.39
C GLU A 685 -23.90 35.42 22.76
N LEU A 686 -23.51 35.92 21.58
CA LEU A 686 -24.32 36.84 20.78
C LEU A 686 -25.07 36.09 19.67
N THR A 687 -26.40 36.28 19.61
CA THR A 687 -27.20 35.97 18.42
C THR A 687 -27.51 37.26 17.67
N GLY A 688 -27.41 37.30 16.35
CA GLY A 688 -27.68 38.52 15.59
C GLY A 688 -27.73 38.35 14.07
N THR A 689 -27.74 39.50 13.40
CA THR A 689 -27.64 39.61 11.93
C THR A 689 -26.75 40.79 11.55
N VAL A 690 -26.11 40.73 10.38
CA VAL A 690 -25.39 41.83 9.72
C VAL A 690 -25.46 41.63 8.20
N ARG A 691 -25.24 42.69 7.41
CA ARG A 691 -25.22 42.59 5.94
C ARG A 691 -23.86 42.86 5.33
N MET A 692 -23.52 42.08 4.32
CA MET A 692 -22.41 42.32 3.40
C MET A 692 -22.74 43.45 2.41
N TYR A 693 -21.71 44.03 1.77
CA TYR A 693 -21.87 45.22 0.92
C TYR A 693 -22.55 44.95 -0.43
N ASP A 694 -22.54 43.70 -0.88
CA ASP A 694 -23.32 43.16 -2.00
C ASP A 694 -24.85 43.20 -1.72
N GLY A 695 -25.23 42.91 -0.48
CA GLY A 695 -26.61 42.79 -0.01
C GLY A 695 -26.87 41.56 0.87
N THR A 696 -25.98 40.57 0.87
CA THR A 696 -26.10 39.28 1.59
C THR A 696 -26.38 39.46 3.07
N LEU A 697 -27.20 38.57 3.64
CA LEU A 697 -27.62 38.62 5.04
C LEU A 697 -26.93 37.52 5.83
N VAL A 698 -25.96 37.89 6.65
CA VAL A 698 -25.36 37.00 7.64
C VAL A 698 -26.27 36.94 8.85
N SER A 699 -26.65 35.74 9.26
CA SER A 699 -27.37 35.43 10.49
C SER A 699 -26.47 34.56 11.37
N PHE A 700 -26.27 34.93 12.63
CA PHE A 700 -25.33 34.23 13.50
C PHE A 700 -25.91 33.95 14.89
N SER A 701 -25.49 32.82 15.47
CA SER A 701 -25.84 32.31 16.80
C SER A 701 -24.57 32.03 17.59
N ASN A 702 -24.63 32.22 18.91
CA ASN A 702 -23.63 31.74 19.87
C ASN A 702 -22.20 32.28 19.66
N ILE A 703 -22.07 33.50 19.11
CA ILE A 703 -20.78 34.15 18.82
C ILE A 703 -20.40 35.12 19.97
N ASP A 704 -19.41 34.81 20.80
CA ASP A 704 -18.81 35.77 21.75
C ASP A 704 -17.99 36.89 21.04
N GLN A 705 -17.47 36.55 19.86
CA GLN A 705 -16.28 37.01 19.14
C GLN A 705 -16.08 38.39 18.46
N VAL A 706 -16.97 39.39 18.47
CA VAL A 706 -16.87 40.51 17.47
C VAL A 706 -15.76 41.58 17.74
N ILE A 707 -14.63 41.55 17.00
CA ILE A 707 -13.38 42.33 17.22
C ILE A 707 -13.48 43.87 17.05
N CYS A 708 -12.65 44.59 17.82
CA CYS A 708 -12.28 46.02 17.84
C CYS A 708 -10.93 46.16 18.63
N TYR A 709 -10.01 47.15 18.58
CA TYR A 709 -9.98 48.51 18.01
C TYR A 709 -10.74 48.46 16.71
N THR A 710 -11.79 49.27 16.59
CA THR A 710 -12.80 49.08 15.57
C THR A 710 -12.17 48.81 14.20
N PRO A 711 -12.26 47.56 13.66
CA PRO A 711 -11.56 47.14 12.45
C PRO A 711 -11.57 48.18 11.36
N GLY A 712 -10.44 48.28 10.69
CA GLY A 712 -10.10 49.35 9.78
C GLY A 712 -9.48 50.56 10.48
N THR A 713 -9.31 50.61 11.80
CA THR A 713 -8.57 51.73 12.46
C THR A 713 -7.11 51.69 12.03
N ARG A 714 -6.62 52.72 11.32
CA ARG A 714 -5.26 52.68 10.76
C ARG A 714 -4.21 53.23 11.71
N ILE A 715 -3.13 52.47 11.89
CA ILE A 715 -1.92 52.84 12.65
C ILE A 715 -0.80 53.17 11.67
N LEU A 716 -0.01 54.21 11.96
CA LEU A 716 1.15 54.55 11.14
C LEU A 716 2.30 53.56 11.37
N THR A 717 2.63 52.79 10.33
CA THR A 717 3.81 51.93 10.25
C THR A 717 4.86 52.53 9.31
N THR A 718 6.05 51.94 9.22
CA THR A 718 7.05 52.32 8.20
C THR A 718 6.58 52.09 6.76
N ALA A 719 5.57 51.23 6.54
CA ALA A 719 4.91 51.01 5.26
C ALA A 719 3.74 52.00 5.01
N GLY A 720 3.45 52.90 5.95
CA GLY A 720 2.29 53.79 5.94
C GLY A 720 1.16 53.35 6.88
N TYR A 721 -0.01 53.92 6.69
CA TYR A 721 -1.19 53.67 7.53
C TYR A 721 -1.84 52.31 7.20
N ARG A 722 -1.57 51.28 8.03
CA ARG A 722 -2.16 49.94 7.95
C ARG A 722 -3.29 49.76 8.96
N ALA A 723 -4.31 48.98 8.63
CA ALA A 723 -5.38 48.63 9.56
C ALA A 723 -4.82 47.79 10.73
N VAL A 724 -5.26 48.07 11.95
CA VAL A 724 -4.66 47.58 13.20
C VAL A 724 -4.70 46.06 13.35
N GLU A 725 -5.78 45.43 12.89
CA GLU A 725 -5.99 43.98 12.85
C GLU A 725 -5.02 43.25 11.89
N THR A 726 -4.45 43.97 10.92
CA THR A 726 -3.44 43.42 9.99
C THR A 726 -2.02 43.44 10.55
N LEU A 727 -1.81 43.98 11.75
CA LEU A 727 -0.48 44.08 12.36
C LEU A 727 -0.07 42.76 13.02
N ARG A 728 1.23 42.46 13.03
CA ARG A 728 1.80 41.28 13.68
C ARG A 728 3.04 41.65 14.52
N PRO A 729 3.39 40.91 15.58
CA PRO A 729 4.63 41.13 16.32
C PRO A 729 5.84 41.21 15.39
N GLY A 730 6.70 42.20 15.61
CA GLY A 730 7.79 42.60 14.71
C GLY A 730 7.49 43.82 13.84
N ASP A 731 6.22 44.14 13.57
CA ASP A 731 5.85 45.30 12.73
C ASP A 731 6.39 46.62 13.28
N LEU A 732 6.99 47.44 12.40
CA LEU A 732 7.61 48.71 12.80
C LEU A 732 6.58 49.85 12.87
N ILE A 733 6.07 50.10 14.06
CA ILE A 733 5.12 51.17 14.39
C ILE A 733 5.87 52.50 14.53
N VAL A 734 5.42 53.55 13.85
CA VAL A 734 6.05 54.88 13.91
C VAL A 734 5.62 55.60 15.18
N THR A 735 6.55 55.76 16.12
CA THR A 735 6.36 56.56 17.33
C THR A 735 6.75 58.03 17.09
N ARG A 736 6.21 58.94 17.91
CA ARG A 736 6.52 60.39 17.85
C ARG A 736 7.96 60.70 18.29
N ASP A 737 8.48 59.98 19.28
CA ASP A 737 9.70 60.36 20.01
C ASP A 737 10.94 59.55 19.60
N ASP A 738 10.77 58.23 19.43
CA ASP A 738 11.87 57.26 19.25
C ASP A 738 11.89 56.65 17.84
N GLY A 739 11.16 57.23 16.90
CA GLY A 739 11.05 56.74 15.52
C GLY A 739 10.30 55.40 15.43
N PRO A 740 10.59 54.56 14.42
CA PRO A 740 9.99 53.24 14.30
C PRO A 740 10.41 52.31 15.45
N GLN A 741 9.44 51.69 16.12
CA GLN A 741 9.63 50.73 17.20
C GLN A 741 8.87 49.43 16.87
N PRO A 742 9.43 48.25 17.18
CA PRO A 742 8.78 46.97 16.87
C PRO A 742 7.57 46.73 17.78
N LEU A 743 6.45 46.34 17.17
CA LEU A 743 5.31 45.73 17.87
C LEU A 743 5.80 44.49 18.61
N ARG A 744 5.60 44.44 19.93
CA ARG A 744 6.04 43.30 20.76
C ARG A 744 4.92 42.32 21.04
N TRP A 745 3.75 42.86 21.36
CA TRP A 745 2.55 42.08 21.60
C TRP A 745 1.34 42.87 21.09
N ILE A 746 0.41 42.13 20.51
CA ILE A 746 -0.93 42.57 20.12
C ILE A 746 -1.90 41.63 20.81
N GLY A 747 -3.00 42.16 21.32
CA GLY A 747 -4.02 41.38 22.02
C GLY A 747 -5.21 42.25 22.39
N GLU A 748 -6.33 41.65 22.75
CA GLU A 748 -7.62 42.36 22.78
C GLU A 748 -8.43 42.23 24.07
N SER A 749 -9.53 43.00 24.17
CA SER A 749 -10.36 43.07 25.37
C SER A 749 -11.79 43.57 25.10
N ARG A 750 -12.77 42.79 25.54
CA ARG A 750 -14.19 42.82 25.11
C ARG A 750 -15.11 43.56 26.07
N ARG A 751 -15.92 44.53 25.62
CA ARG A 751 -16.69 45.43 26.50
C ARG A 751 -18.02 45.91 25.87
N LEU A 752 -19.13 45.75 26.59
CA LEU A 752 -20.38 46.45 26.25
C LEU A 752 -20.21 47.98 26.16
N ALA A 753 -20.56 48.53 25.01
CA ALA A 753 -20.46 49.92 24.59
C ALA A 753 -21.53 50.85 25.22
N ARG A 754 -21.83 50.68 26.52
CA ARG A 754 -22.92 51.40 27.22
C ARG A 754 -22.40 52.42 28.24
N GLY A 755 -22.96 53.63 28.24
CA GLY A 755 -22.75 54.64 29.28
C GLY A 755 -21.31 55.09 29.44
N LYS A 756 -20.67 54.72 30.57
CA LYS A 756 -19.27 55.07 30.84
C LYS A 756 -18.27 54.22 30.04
N MET A 757 -18.66 53.00 29.67
CA MET A 757 -17.86 52.05 28.89
C MET A 757 -18.03 52.24 27.38
N ALA A 758 -19.05 53.01 26.96
CA ALA A 758 -19.25 53.41 25.58
C ALA A 758 -18.00 54.08 24.99
N PRO A 759 -17.55 53.64 23.80
CA PRO A 759 -16.35 54.12 23.13
C PRO A 759 -16.48 55.60 22.78
N VAL A 760 -15.33 56.24 22.63
CA VAL A 760 -15.23 57.68 22.39
C VAL A 760 -14.77 57.91 20.96
N ARG A 761 -15.66 58.53 20.18
CA ARG A 761 -15.42 58.96 18.81
C ARG A 761 -14.88 60.39 18.80
N LEU A 762 -13.77 60.59 18.09
CA LEU A 762 -13.19 61.90 17.80
C LEU A 762 -13.37 62.20 16.32
N ALA A 763 -13.87 63.39 15.99
CA ALA A 763 -13.87 63.88 14.61
C ALA A 763 -12.44 64.22 14.14
N PRO A 764 -12.17 64.19 12.82
CA PRO A 764 -10.89 64.65 12.27
C PRO A 764 -10.51 66.05 12.77
N HIS A 765 -9.22 66.26 13.03
CA HIS A 765 -8.64 67.53 13.54
C HIS A 765 -9.19 68.02 14.89
N THR A 766 -9.85 67.17 15.68
CA THR A 766 -10.29 67.52 17.06
C THR A 766 -9.11 67.68 18.03
N LEU A 767 -8.00 67.01 17.74
CA LEU A 767 -6.69 67.18 18.38
C LEU A 767 -5.65 67.37 17.26
N PRO A 768 -4.42 67.84 17.57
CA PRO A 768 -3.34 67.92 16.60
C PRO A 768 -3.07 66.57 15.92
N THR A 769 -2.97 66.62 14.58
CA THR A 769 -2.82 65.43 13.73
C THR A 769 -1.50 65.43 12.98
N ASP A 770 -0.98 64.25 12.68
CA ASP A 770 0.12 64.03 11.74
C ASP A 770 -0.14 64.80 10.42
N PRO A 771 0.71 65.76 10.04
CA PRO A 771 0.55 66.53 8.80
C PRO A 771 0.83 65.73 7.53
N SER A 772 1.28 64.47 7.63
CA SER A 772 1.45 63.56 6.48
C SER A 772 0.15 62.92 6.01
N LEU A 773 -0.83 62.72 6.92
CA LEU A 773 -2.09 62.05 6.59
C LEU A 773 -3.01 62.94 5.75
N ARG A 774 -3.23 62.53 4.50
CA ARG A 774 -4.03 63.28 3.52
C ARG A 774 -5.54 63.08 3.62
N ASP A 775 -5.98 62.02 4.29
CA ASP A 775 -7.39 61.67 4.47
C ASP A 775 -7.63 61.17 5.91
N PRO A 776 -7.79 62.08 6.88
CA PRO A 776 -8.01 61.76 8.28
C PRO A 776 -9.47 61.39 8.53
N ARG A 777 -9.73 60.17 9.03
CA ARG A 777 -11.07 59.69 9.37
C ARG A 777 -11.35 59.88 10.87
N PRO A 778 -12.60 59.71 11.35
CA PRO A 778 -12.89 59.76 12.78
C PRO A 778 -12.19 58.61 13.51
N LEU A 779 -11.45 58.92 14.57
CA LEU A 779 -10.85 57.90 15.45
C LEU A 779 -11.89 57.43 16.47
N LEU A 780 -11.97 56.12 16.72
CA LEU A 780 -12.88 55.51 17.69
C LEU A 780 -12.05 54.64 18.66
N VAL A 781 -12.05 55.00 19.95
CA VAL A 781 -11.15 54.45 20.98
C VAL A 781 -11.89 54.13 22.27
N SER A 782 -11.25 53.35 23.15
CA SER A 782 -11.80 53.07 24.48
C SER A 782 -11.96 54.35 25.31
N PRO A 783 -12.92 54.40 26.26
CA PRO A 783 -13.06 55.56 27.12
C PRO A 783 -11.79 55.85 27.94
N GLN A 784 -11.00 54.83 28.26
CA GLN A 784 -9.78 54.95 29.06
C GLN A 784 -8.56 55.32 28.22
N HIS A 785 -8.57 55.03 26.91
CA HIS A 785 -7.50 55.31 25.95
C HIS A 785 -7.03 56.75 26.03
N ARG A 786 -5.73 56.98 26.16
CA ARG A 786 -5.17 58.32 26.24
C ARG A 786 -4.83 58.88 24.88
N LEU A 787 -5.13 60.15 24.76
CA LEU A 787 -4.86 60.99 23.61
C LEU A 787 -3.95 62.11 24.06
N LEU A 788 -3.01 62.49 23.19
CA LEU A 788 -2.06 63.54 23.47
C LEU A 788 -2.74 64.91 23.43
N ILE A 789 -2.44 65.75 24.42
CA ILE A 789 -2.73 67.18 24.38
C ILE A 789 -1.38 67.90 24.48
N GLU A 790 -1.10 68.75 23.50
CA GLU A 790 0.07 69.60 23.41
C GLU A 790 -0.38 71.08 23.51
N GLY A 791 0.39 71.92 24.22
CA GLY A 791 0.11 73.36 24.33
C GLY A 791 0.69 74.03 25.56
N PHE A 792 0.91 75.35 25.47
CA PHE A 792 1.49 76.13 26.58
C PHE A 792 0.62 76.15 27.85
N GLU A 793 -0.69 75.90 27.72
CA GLU A 793 -1.57 75.71 28.87
C GLU A 793 -1.25 74.44 29.68
N ALA A 794 -0.68 73.40 29.06
CA ALA A 794 -0.18 72.22 29.77
C ALA A 794 1.10 72.57 30.55
N GLU A 795 2.06 73.24 29.90
CA GLU A 795 3.30 73.71 30.53
C GLU A 795 2.98 74.60 31.76
N LEU A 796 2.05 75.54 31.60
CA LEU A 796 1.68 76.50 32.64
C LEU A 796 0.89 75.90 33.81
N LEU A 797 0.16 74.79 33.59
CA LEU A 797 -0.66 74.15 34.63
C LEU A 797 0.04 72.96 35.31
N PHE A 798 0.90 72.24 34.59
CA PHE A 798 1.50 70.97 35.05
C PHE A 798 3.03 70.93 34.98
N GLY A 799 3.67 71.92 34.34
CA GLY A 799 5.14 71.99 34.16
C GLY A 799 5.67 71.24 32.93
N GLU A 800 4.78 70.72 32.09
CA GLU A 800 5.05 69.75 31.03
C GLU A 800 4.23 70.18 29.80
N ASP A 801 4.86 70.39 28.65
CA ASP A 801 4.24 70.96 27.43
C ASP A 801 3.33 69.97 26.66
N GLU A 802 3.52 68.68 26.90
CA GLU A 802 2.72 67.58 26.37
C GLU A 802 2.19 66.68 27.50
N VAL A 803 0.89 66.41 27.51
CA VAL A 803 0.21 65.65 28.56
C VAL A 803 -0.84 64.69 27.99
N PHE A 804 -1.03 63.54 28.63
CA PHE A 804 -2.04 62.56 28.24
C PHE A 804 -3.37 62.78 28.97
N ALA A 805 -4.47 62.76 28.21
CA ALA A 805 -5.83 62.71 28.75
C ALA A 805 -6.59 61.49 28.22
N ALA A 806 -7.25 60.74 29.11
CA ALA A 806 -8.16 59.67 28.71
C ALA A 806 -9.35 60.24 27.92
N ALA A 807 -9.76 59.59 26.84
CA ALA A 807 -10.81 60.07 25.93
C ALA A 807 -12.14 60.38 26.65
N THR A 808 -12.49 59.60 27.68
CA THR A 808 -13.63 59.80 28.60
C THR A 808 -13.63 61.17 29.32
N HIS A 809 -12.48 61.83 29.46
CA HIS A 809 -12.36 63.20 30.01
C HIS A 809 -12.59 64.29 28.96
N LEU A 810 -12.41 63.98 27.68
CA LEU A 810 -12.60 64.90 26.55
C LEU A 810 -14.05 64.94 26.04
N VAL A 811 -14.86 63.91 26.35
CA VAL A 811 -16.29 63.84 25.99
C VAL A 811 -17.03 65.13 26.38
N GLY A 812 -17.64 65.79 25.39
CA GLY A 812 -18.33 67.07 25.56
C GLY A 812 -17.49 68.30 25.17
N THR A 813 -16.24 68.12 24.77
CA THR A 813 -15.50 69.10 23.96
C THR A 813 -15.99 69.06 22.50
N GLN A 814 -15.70 70.12 21.73
CA GLN A 814 -16.09 70.19 20.32
C GLN A 814 -15.38 69.10 19.51
N GLY A 815 -16.14 68.16 18.95
CA GLY A 815 -15.62 67.06 18.14
C GLY A 815 -15.47 65.71 18.87
N VAL A 816 -15.61 65.66 20.21
CA VAL A 816 -15.49 64.43 21.01
C VAL A 816 -16.84 63.98 21.58
N THR A 817 -17.32 62.84 21.12
CA THR A 817 -18.63 62.26 21.46
C THR A 817 -18.50 60.80 21.91
N ARG A 818 -19.37 60.35 22.82
CA ARG A 818 -19.58 58.90 22.99
C ARG A 818 -20.43 58.35 21.86
N GLN A 819 -20.16 57.10 21.51
CA GLN A 819 -20.96 56.31 20.58
C GLN A 819 -21.46 55.10 21.36
N GLU A 820 -22.73 55.11 21.80
CA GLU A 820 -23.31 53.98 22.53
C GLU A 820 -23.73 52.88 21.54
N GLY A 821 -23.61 51.61 21.94
CA GLY A 821 -23.88 50.45 21.08
C GLY A 821 -24.00 49.12 21.84
N GLN A 822 -23.73 48.01 21.12
CA GLN A 822 -23.71 46.62 21.60
C GLN A 822 -22.37 46.33 22.30
N GLU A 823 -21.58 45.34 21.86
CA GLU A 823 -20.16 45.24 22.23
C GLU A 823 -19.27 46.20 21.41
N VAL A 824 -18.20 46.66 22.04
CA VAL A 824 -16.97 47.09 21.38
C VAL A 824 -15.76 46.47 22.10
N THR A 825 -14.98 45.69 21.37
CA THR A 825 -13.68 45.18 21.81
C THR A 825 -12.59 46.28 21.71
N TYR A 826 -11.38 46.04 22.19
CA TYR A 826 -10.25 46.98 22.06
C TYR A 826 -8.94 46.21 21.90
N ILE A 827 -8.17 46.54 20.86
CA ILE A 827 -6.85 45.96 20.59
C ILE A 827 -5.81 46.85 21.27
N HIS A 828 -4.83 46.21 21.90
CA HIS A 828 -3.77 46.83 22.67
C HIS A 828 -2.44 46.54 21.97
N LEU A 829 -1.70 47.60 21.63
CA LEU A 829 -0.41 47.48 20.94
C LEU A 829 0.71 47.77 21.94
N ALA A 830 1.41 46.74 22.41
CA ALA A 830 2.56 46.89 23.30
C ALA A 830 3.86 47.00 22.51
N LEU A 831 4.75 47.90 22.95
CA LEU A 831 6.08 48.13 22.39
C LEU A 831 7.11 47.87 23.50
N ASP A 832 8.42 48.04 23.24
CA ASP A 832 9.47 47.86 24.26
C ASP A 832 9.32 48.77 25.51
N ARG A 833 8.50 49.82 25.41
CA ARG A 833 8.04 50.68 26.51
C ARG A 833 6.79 51.44 26.08
N HIS A 834 6.19 52.19 27.02
CA HIS A 834 5.11 53.12 26.69
C HIS A 834 5.57 54.21 25.70
N GLN A 835 4.74 54.53 24.71
CA GLN A 835 5.06 55.41 23.59
C GLN A 835 3.87 56.27 23.16
N VAL A 836 4.15 57.31 22.36
CA VAL A 836 3.14 58.03 21.57
C VAL A 836 3.15 57.49 20.14
N ILE A 837 2.01 57.00 19.67
CA ILE A 837 1.79 56.45 18.32
C ILE A 837 0.68 57.23 17.57
N TRP A 838 0.56 57.03 16.26
CA TRP A 838 -0.41 57.72 15.41
C TRP A 838 -1.52 56.77 14.94
N ALA A 839 -2.76 57.03 15.36
CA ALA A 839 -3.96 56.28 15.00
C ALA A 839 -4.97 57.21 14.29
N GLU A 840 -5.34 56.91 13.03
CA GLU A 840 -6.05 57.84 12.12
C GLU A 840 -5.43 59.26 12.10
N GLY A 841 -4.10 59.33 12.25
CA GLY A 841 -3.33 60.57 12.31
C GLY A 841 -3.45 61.33 13.63
N VAL A 842 -4.21 60.89 14.62
CA VAL A 842 -4.24 61.48 15.96
C VAL A 842 -3.13 60.85 16.84
N ALA A 843 -2.41 61.67 17.58
CA ALA A 843 -1.42 61.19 18.55
C ALA A 843 -2.12 60.56 19.77
N SER A 844 -1.88 59.28 20.02
CA SER A 844 -2.45 58.50 21.12
C SER A 844 -1.40 57.63 21.82
N GLU A 845 -1.76 57.04 22.97
CA GLU A 845 -0.89 56.12 23.69
C GLU A 845 -0.76 54.75 22.99
N SER A 846 0.40 54.11 23.13
CA SER A 846 0.52 52.64 23.01
C SER A 846 0.01 51.97 24.29
N PHE A 847 -0.01 50.64 24.38
CA PHE A 847 -0.49 49.97 25.59
C PHE A 847 0.44 50.19 26.79
N PHE A 848 -0.08 50.74 27.89
CA PHE A 848 0.65 50.88 29.15
C PHE A 848 0.45 49.66 30.06
N ILE A 849 1.50 48.84 30.20
CA ILE A 849 1.48 47.64 31.06
C ILE A 849 1.66 48.02 32.54
N GLY A 850 0.67 48.72 33.10
CA GLY A 850 0.58 49.01 34.53
C GLY A 850 -0.21 47.94 35.32
N PRO A 851 -0.16 47.95 36.68
CA PRO A 851 -0.83 46.93 37.50
C PRO A 851 -2.35 46.85 37.29
N GLN A 852 -2.97 47.97 36.91
CA GLN A 852 -4.41 48.05 36.63
C GLN A 852 -4.77 47.61 35.20
N ALA A 853 -3.79 47.57 34.27
CA ALA A 853 -3.98 47.08 32.92
C ALA A 853 -3.94 45.54 32.89
N LEU A 854 -2.96 44.93 33.56
CA LEU A 854 -2.85 43.46 33.70
C LEU A 854 -4.09 42.83 34.38
N LEU A 855 -4.72 43.54 35.32
CA LEU A 855 -5.98 43.13 35.96
C LEU A 855 -7.22 43.29 35.06
N GLY A 856 -7.10 43.97 33.91
CA GLY A 856 -8.17 44.15 32.93
C GLY A 856 -8.06 43.24 31.69
N LEU A 857 -6.95 42.53 31.52
CA LEU A 857 -6.79 41.49 30.50
C LEU A 857 -7.32 40.14 30.98
N ALA A 858 -7.75 39.30 30.04
CA ALA A 858 -8.12 37.91 30.29
C ALA A 858 -6.89 37.04 30.68
N PRO A 859 -7.06 35.81 31.19
CA PRO A 859 -5.94 34.99 31.71
C PRO A 859 -4.88 34.65 30.67
N ASP A 860 -5.33 34.27 29.48
CA ASP A 860 -4.63 34.01 28.21
C ASP A 860 -3.86 35.25 27.71
N GLN A 861 -4.53 36.38 27.49
CA GLN A 861 -3.93 37.65 27.08
C GLN A 861 -2.85 38.10 28.06
N ARG A 862 -3.02 37.78 29.36
CA ARG A 862 -2.02 38.05 30.40
C ARG A 862 -0.86 37.07 30.36
N ALA A 863 -1.07 35.81 29.97
CA ALA A 863 -0.03 34.81 29.80
C ALA A 863 0.88 35.14 28.60
N GLY A 864 0.32 35.35 27.40
CA GLY A 864 1.09 35.74 26.22
C GLY A 864 1.84 37.07 26.39
N LEU A 865 1.24 38.05 27.09
CA LEU A 865 1.94 39.28 27.46
C LEU A 865 3.09 39.05 28.46
N MET A 866 2.99 38.05 29.34
CA MET A 866 4.08 37.65 30.25
C MET A 866 5.14 36.79 29.57
N GLU A 867 4.83 36.09 28.49
CA GLU A 867 5.82 35.40 27.67
C GLU A 867 6.69 36.40 26.90
N VAL A 868 6.07 37.37 26.22
CA VAL A 868 6.77 38.46 25.52
C VAL A 868 7.57 39.34 26.49
N PHE A 869 7.08 39.50 27.73
CA PHE A 869 7.74 40.30 28.77
C PHE A 869 7.86 39.55 30.12
N PRO A 870 8.79 38.57 30.25
CA PRO A 870 8.92 37.72 31.45
C PRO A 870 9.17 38.49 32.75
N GLN A 871 9.70 39.71 32.65
CA GLN A 871 9.97 40.61 33.77
C GLN A 871 8.68 41.08 34.47
N LEU A 872 7.51 41.04 33.80
CA LEU A 872 6.22 41.38 34.39
C LEU A 872 5.83 40.48 35.57
N THR A 873 6.33 39.23 35.59
CA THR A 873 6.12 38.29 36.71
C THR A 873 6.70 38.79 38.03
N ALA A 874 7.73 39.66 37.98
CA ALA A 874 8.35 40.29 39.15
C ALA A 874 7.71 41.67 39.51
N GLY A 875 6.83 42.20 38.65
CA GLY A 875 6.19 43.50 38.80
C GLY A 875 6.31 44.38 37.55
N THR A 876 5.42 45.37 37.42
CA THR A 876 5.33 46.23 36.23
C THR A 876 6.35 47.36 36.15
N ASP A 877 7.06 47.65 37.25
CA ASP A 877 7.96 48.82 37.36
C ASP A 877 9.09 48.82 36.32
N TRP A 878 9.41 47.66 35.73
CA TRP A 878 10.41 47.51 34.68
C TRP A 878 10.01 48.21 33.37
N TYR A 879 8.71 48.23 33.01
CA TYR A 879 8.19 48.79 31.74
C TYR A 879 8.26 50.33 31.70
N GLY A 880 8.67 50.95 32.81
CA GLY A 880 8.97 52.37 32.92
C GLY A 880 7.76 53.25 33.23
N ALA A 881 7.98 54.57 33.20
CA ALA A 881 6.93 55.56 33.34
C ALA A 881 6.12 55.71 32.04
N THR A 882 4.93 56.30 32.14
CA THR A 882 4.13 56.63 30.94
C THR A 882 4.85 57.71 30.11
N ALA A 883 4.93 57.52 28.79
CA ALA A 883 5.58 58.45 27.83
C ALA A 883 5.29 59.94 28.03
N ARG A 884 4.09 60.29 28.52
CA ARG A 884 3.73 61.64 29.01
C ARG A 884 2.98 61.57 30.35
N PRO A 885 2.90 62.67 31.12
CA PRO A 885 2.13 62.74 32.36
C PRO A 885 0.63 62.48 32.13
N CYS A 886 0.04 61.62 32.95
CA CYS A 886 -1.36 61.18 32.82
C CYS A 886 -2.33 62.02 33.68
N LEU A 887 -3.12 62.90 33.06
CA LEU A 887 -4.05 63.79 33.76
C LEU A 887 -5.32 63.06 34.27
N LYS A 888 -5.70 63.39 35.51
CA LYS A 888 -6.98 63.02 36.12
C LYS A 888 -8.10 63.93 35.59
N ARG A 889 -9.35 63.48 35.69
CA ARG A 889 -10.54 64.19 35.15
C ARG A 889 -10.63 65.67 35.51
N HIS A 890 -10.24 66.07 36.72
CA HIS A 890 -10.29 67.46 37.15
C HIS A 890 -9.10 68.29 36.65
N GLU A 891 -7.94 67.66 36.45
CA GLU A 891 -6.74 68.26 35.83
C GLU A 891 -7.01 68.51 34.34
N THR A 892 -7.53 67.51 33.61
CA THR A 892 -8.00 67.69 32.22
C THR A 892 -9.09 68.77 32.11
N ALA A 893 -10.05 68.83 33.06
CA ALA A 893 -11.09 69.84 33.05
C ALA A 893 -10.57 71.27 33.36
N MET A 894 -9.45 71.42 34.06
CA MET A 894 -8.76 72.71 34.20
C MET A 894 -8.06 73.10 32.90
N LEU A 895 -7.33 72.18 32.28
CA LEU A 895 -6.64 72.40 31.00
C LEU A 895 -7.61 72.85 29.90
N LEU A 896 -8.66 72.07 29.64
CA LEU A 896 -9.69 72.38 28.64
C LEU A 896 -10.40 73.72 28.93
N LYS A 897 -10.55 74.09 30.20
CA LYS A 897 -11.15 75.37 30.58
C LYS A 897 -10.26 76.55 30.25
N GLU A 898 -8.95 76.46 30.48
CA GLU A 898 -7.99 77.51 30.11
C GLU A 898 -7.78 77.57 28.59
N MET A 899 -7.69 76.44 27.88
CA MET A 899 -7.74 76.40 26.40
C MET A 899 -9.00 77.08 25.85
N SER A 900 -10.16 76.87 26.50
CA SER A 900 -11.41 77.54 26.12
C SER A 900 -11.46 79.04 26.48
N GLN A 901 -10.47 79.55 27.23
CA GLN A 901 -10.32 80.97 27.57
C GLN A 901 -9.24 81.64 26.72
N SER A 902 -8.12 80.98 26.41
CA SER A 902 -7.12 81.46 25.45
C SER A 902 -7.72 81.62 24.06
N LEU A 903 -8.48 80.64 23.58
CA LEU A 903 -9.29 80.72 22.34
C LEU A 903 -10.37 81.82 22.37
N ARG A 904 -10.72 82.36 23.54
CA ARG A 904 -11.64 83.50 23.73
C ARG A 904 -10.95 84.82 24.11
N GLN A 905 -9.61 84.85 24.06
CA GLN A 905 -8.79 86.07 24.13
C GLN A 905 -7.98 86.28 22.84
N ALA A 906 -7.78 85.22 22.04
CA ALA A 906 -7.18 85.27 20.71
C ALA A 906 -8.18 85.58 19.58
N ALA A 907 -9.47 85.68 19.90
CA ALA A 907 -10.59 85.99 19.00
C ALA A 907 -11.43 87.16 19.54
#